data_AF-M0JAH2-F1
#
_entry.id   AF-M0JAH2-F1
#
_cell.length_a   1.000
_cell.length_b   1.000
_cell.length_c   1.000
_cell.angle_alpha   90.00
_cell.angle_beta   90.00
_cell.angle_gamma   90.00
#
_symmetry.space_group_name_H-M   'P 1'
#
loop_
_entity.id
_entity.type
_entity.pdbx_description
1 polymer ?
#
loop_
_entity_poly.entity_id
_entity_poly.type
_entity_poly.pdbx_seq_one_letter_code
_entity_poly.pdbx_strand_id
1 'polypeptide(L)'
;MWNETDTRYNTGAIKYSPLYSEYQNPPQTIYEHSVVFNKFQREDTSLAISGQSIIQGDRITLVFLNGSLSETQAGSTSVDFEPMSTQTRTVTIEPTDGNVTLDIPTRLAVAEWRELLGANHEVTSLANIPGETDPFASDEQIRTIRVKVDANRGGGVRDSYRLQLAKVGVGADVTQPDPVYLTEIAGNQSEVDQGDTMDLTVEVRDEYNDPKRGVTVQATATGGTANVTSPSDEDGRVEIEYTAPSLGGKETVTVERDLNGNGTIEAYERVQFTVNVASSTSGTGDSTAPQFTSGPTANPESIPQGSSFDLTATLDDIGRGGTDIISVTWADNQGNSGELLPSDGEFDQPKESVENTIDTSGWSSGDHTVTVTAKDANGNTRSEDVTVTIQPGASLPFNAVAFNDQDGDGVYDGSEELYTESEAAQLDTSVDLVVENDITANKVDISTRSVKLKSGVTLSTNNELKLDVSERIDLGGGTLDSGNKITLKSSSSGIDAQGATLESKNEMKLTADDGDLNLIDADMNSENKVTLSASGEVNAQGATIESKNEMKITANGGDMNLSGSALTSDNKITLISSADIDLRDTELQAKNQIKATPASAGTLFVNNNDGTRADGGTYIEYQNENKGEIRLQQGSVSGTPEKGDVTQ
;
A
#
# COMPACT_ATOMS: atom_id res chain seq x y z
N MET A 1 20.95 9.24 2.35
CA MET A 1 21.20 8.38 1.19
C MET A 1 20.00 8.48 0.26
N TRP A 2 18.80 8.12 0.72
CA TRP A 2 17.55 8.16 -0.08
C TRP A 2 17.06 9.54 -0.55
N ASN A 3 17.61 10.63 -0.03
CA ASN A 3 17.31 12.00 -0.47
C ASN A 3 18.28 12.49 -1.57
N GLU A 4 19.17 11.62 -2.06
CA GLU A 4 20.05 11.94 -3.19
C GLU A 4 19.33 11.66 -4.50
N THR A 5 19.44 12.60 -5.45
CA THR A 5 18.65 12.59 -6.69
C THR A 5 19.16 11.61 -7.76
N ASP A 6 20.27 10.90 -7.55
CA ASP A 6 20.86 9.95 -8.51
C ASP A 6 21.59 8.81 -7.79
N THR A 7 20.84 7.81 -7.31
CA THR A 7 21.41 6.59 -6.70
C THR A 7 21.56 5.50 -7.75
N ARG A 8 22.74 4.88 -7.86
CA ARG A 8 23.07 3.91 -8.93
C ARG A 8 23.49 2.56 -8.37
N TYR A 9 22.96 1.51 -8.96
CA TYR A 9 23.26 0.14 -8.59
C TYR A 9 23.75 -0.67 -9.78
N ASN A 10 24.78 -1.49 -9.55
CA ASN A 10 25.26 -2.43 -10.55
C ASN A 10 24.43 -3.71 -10.52
N THR A 11 24.08 -4.22 -11.70
CA THR A 11 23.36 -5.49 -11.85
C THR A 11 23.72 -6.20 -13.15
N GLY A 12 23.49 -7.50 -13.17
CA GLY A 12 23.70 -8.37 -14.33
C GLY A 12 22.42 -8.97 -14.89
N ALA A 13 22.61 -9.83 -15.89
CA ALA A 13 21.56 -10.62 -16.53
C ALA A 13 21.95 -12.10 -16.53
N ILE A 14 20.98 -13.01 -16.46
CA ILE A 14 21.22 -14.43 -16.66
C ILE A 14 20.83 -14.78 -18.08
N LYS A 15 21.73 -15.46 -18.80
CA LYS A 15 21.54 -15.82 -20.20
C LYS A 15 21.75 -17.30 -20.41
N TYR A 16 20.72 -17.96 -20.94
CA TYR A 16 20.76 -19.33 -21.40
C TYR A 16 20.80 -19.38 -22.94
N SER A 17 21.78 -20.08 -23.49
CA SER A 17 21.97 -20.22 -24.94
C SER A 17 21.99 -21.71 -25.32
N PRO A 18 20.93 -22.24 -25.95
CA PRO A 18 20.94 -23.63 -26.39
C PRO A 18 21.91 -23.82 -27.56
N LEU A 19 22.64 -24.94 -27.57
CA LEU A 19 23.56 -25.32 -28.66
C LEU A 19 23.21 -26.71 -29.20
N TYR A 20 21.99 -26.86 -29.70
CA TYR A 20 21.53 -28.13 -30.27
C TYR A 20 22.13 -28.38 -31.65
N SER A 21 22.60 -29.60 -31.91
CA SER A 21 23.24 -29.96 -33.18
C SER A 21 22.31 -29.88 -34.40
N GLU A 22 21.00 -30.11 -34.20
CA GLU A 22 20.01 -30.19 -35.28
C GLU A 22 19.11 -28.95 -35.37
N TYR A 23 19.00 -28.16 -34.31
CA TYR A 23 18.19 -26.94 -34.30
C TYR A 23 19.09 -25.74 -34.54
N GLN A 24 19.05 -25.23 -35.78
CA GLN A 24 19.85 -24.09 -36.20
C GLN A 24 19.23 -22.78 -35.68
N ASN A 25 20.02 -21.99 -34.95
CA ASN A 25 19.65 -20.68 -34.39
C ASN A 25 18.52 -20.71 -33.33
N PRO A 26 18.67 -21.48 -32.24
CA PRO A 26 17.74 -21.39 -31.12
C PRO A 26 17.76 -19.98 -30.49
N PRO A 27 16.62 -19.49 -29.96
CA PRO A 27 16.61 -18.24 -29.23
C PRO A 27 17.40 -18.36 -27.93
N GLN A 28 17.87 -17.21 -27.43
CA GLN A 28 18.53 -17.10 -26.13
C GLN A 28 17.48 -16.72 -25.10
N THR A 29 17.35 -17.48 -24.01
CA THR A 29 16.46 -17.12 -22.90
C THR A 29 17.24 -16.26 -21.92
N ILE A 30 16.71 -15.08 -21.60
CA ILE A 30 17.38 -14.08 -20.79
C ILE A 30 16.46 -13.68 -19.63
N TYR A 31 17.03 -13.56 -18.43
CA TYR A 31 16.40 -12.94 -17.26
C TYR A 31 17.09 -11.61 -16.96
N GLU A 32 16.31 -10.52 -16.93
CA GLU A 32 16.74 -9.16 -16.59
C GLU A 32 15.63 -8.45 -15.79
N HIS A 33 15.98 -7.78 -14.68
CA HIS A 33 15.09 -6.89 -13.92
C HIS A 33 13.67 -7.45 -13.68
N SER A 34 13.55 -8.72 -13.27
CA SER A 34 12.30 -9.52 -13.09
C SER A 34 11.68 -10.17 -14.34
N VAL A 35 12.08 -9.79 -15.55
CA VAL A 35 11.47 -10.27 -16.78
C VAL A 35 12.29 -11.40 -17.40
N VAL A 36 11.63 -12.49 -17.79
CA VAL A 36 12.19 -13.55 -18.61
C VAL A 36 11.69 -13.39 -20.05
N PHE A 37 12.60 -13.42 -21.01
CA PHE A 37 12.28 -13.30 -22.43
C PHE A 37 13.19 -14.14 -23.34
N ASN A 38 12.72 -14.42 -24.55
CA ASN A 38 13.47 -15.09 -25.59
C ASN A 38 13.96 -14.08 -26.63
N LYS A 39 15.27 -13.99 -26.88
CA LYS A 39 15.89 -13.17 -27.91
C LYS A 39 16.20 -14.00 -29.16
N PHE A 40 15.62 -13.61 -30.29
CA PHE A 40 15.84 -14.20 -31.60
C PHE A 40 16.93 -13.42 -32.34
N GLN A 41 18.14 -13.99 -32.43
CA GLN A 41 19.32 -13.27 -32.93
C GLN A 41 19.22 -12.84 -34.40
N ARG A 42 18.50 -13.60 -35.24
CA ARG A 42 18.43 -13.34 -36.68
C ARG A 42 17.45 -12.21 -37.01
N GLU A 43 16.34 -12.17 -36.30
CA GLU A 43 15.25 -11.21 -36.48
C GLU A 43 15.41 -9.96 -35.60
N ASP A 44 16.45 -9.94 -34.75
CA ASP A 44 16.68 -8.94 -33.70
C ASP A 44 15.44 -8.65 -32.83
N THR A 45 14.58 -9.65 -32.69
CA THR A 45 13.29 -9.54 -32.00
C THR A 45 13.38 -10.23 -30.64
N SER A 46 12.72 -9.69 -29.62
CA SER A 46 12.57 -10.35 -28.34
C SER A 46 11.09 -10.76 -28.15
N LEU A 47 10.85 -11.69 -27.23
CA LEU A 47 9.50 -12.06 -26.81
C LEU A 47 9.52 -12.30 -25.31
N ALA A 48 8.87 -11.42 -24.54
CA ALA A 48 8.66 -11.63 -23.12
C ALA A 48 7.78 -12.87 -22.90
N ILE A 49 8.18 -13.71 -21.94
CA ILE A 49 7.42 -14.90 -21.52
C ILE A 49 6.95 -14.80 -20.08
N SER A 50 7.37 -13.77 -19.34
CA SER A 50 6.84 -13.38 -18.04
C SER A 50 6.48 -11.90 -18.04
N GLY A 51 5.64 -11.48 -17.08
CA GLY A 51 5.46 -10.06 -16.76
C GLY A 51 6.66 -9.48 -16.01
N GLN A 52 6.58 -8.18 -15.73
CA GLN A 52 7.48 -7.47 -14.82
C GLN A 52 6.92 -7.47 -13.39
N SER A 53 7.77 -7.50 -12.38
CA SER A 53 7.41 -7.36 -10.95
C SER A 53 8.15 -6.22 -10.26
N ILE A 54 8.72 -5.30 -11.04
CA ILE A 54 9.40 -4.10 -10.55
C ILE A 54 8.40 -3.15 -9.89
N ILE A 55 7.28 -2.87 -10.57
CA ILE A 55 6.28 -1.91 -10.12
C ILE A 55 4.96 -2.62 -9.89
N GLN A 56 4.48 -2.58 -8.64
CA GLN A 56 3.19 -3.14 -8.20
C GLN A 56 2.50 -2.14 -7.27
N GLY A 57 1.54 -1.38 -7.80
CA GLY A 57 0.84 -0.34 -7.03
C GLY A 57 1.81 0.73 -6.51
N ASP A 58 1.89 0.86 -5.18
CA ASP A 58 2.81 1.78 -4.49
C ASP A 58 4.18 1.17 -4.19
N ARG A 59 4.41 -0.10 -4.52
CA ARG A 59 5.66 -0.82 -4.22
C ARG A 59 6.57 -0.90 -5.44
N ILE A 60 7.83 -0.52 -5.26
CA ILE A 60 8.91 -0.67 -6.23
C ILE A 60 9.89 -1.71 -5.69
N THR A 61 10.04 -2.85 -6.38
CA THR A 61 10.91 -3.95 -5.96
C THR A 61 12.06 -4.13 -6.96
N LEU A 62 13.29 -3.86 -6.53
CA LEU A 62 14.49 -4.00 -7.36
C LEU A 62 15.37 -5.13 -6.85
N VAL A 63 15.59 -6.12 -7.71
CA VAL A 63 16.49 -7.25 -7.44
C VAL A 63 17.72 -7.13 -8.32
N PHE A 64 18.88 -7.00 -7.69
CA PHE A 64 20.17 -6.83 -8.36
C PHE A 64 20.97 -8.14 -8.32
N LEU A 65 21.44 -8.56 -9.50
CA LEU A 65 22.25 -9.76 -9.65
C LEU A 65 23.73 -9.40 -9.65
N ASN A 66 24.53 -10.13 -8.86
CA ASN A 66 25.97 -9.96 -8.79
C ASN A 66 26.69 -11.31 -8.89
N GLY A 67 27.84 -11.33 -9.57
CA GLY A 67 28.67 -12.51 -9.72
C GLY A 67 28.95 -12.87 -11.18
N SER A 68 29.62 -14.00 -11.37
CA SER A 68 30.05 -14.53 -12.66
C SER A 68 29.65 -16.00 -12.80
N LEU A 69 28.98 -16.33 -13.90
CA LEU A 69 28.59 -17.71 -14.21
C LEU A 69 28.78 -17.96 -15.71
N SER A 70 29.64 -18.94 -16.04
CA SER A 70 29.85 -19.38 -17.41
C SER A 70 30.06 -20.90 -17.43
N GLU A 71 29.06 -21.61 -17.94
CA GLU A 71 29.05 -23.07 -17.99
C GLU A 71 28.58 -23.54 -19.37
N THR A 72 29.17 -24.63 -19.87
CA THR A 72 28.77 -25.25 -21.15
C THR A 72 28.75 -26.76 -21.00
N GLN A 73 27.55 -27.35 -21.04
CA GLN A 73 27.38 -28.79 -20.89
C GLN A 73 26.17 -29.33 -21.66
N ALA A 74 26.14 -30.65 -21.87
CA ALA A 74 25.08 -31.34 -22.59
C ALA A 74 23.85 -31.70 -21.72
N GLY A 75 23.86 -31.38 -20.43
CA GLY A 75 22.79 -31.69 -19.46
C GLY A 75 22.31 -30.46 -18.68
N SER A 76 21.28 -30.63 -17.84
CA SER A 76 20.79 -29.58 -16.95
C SER A 76 21.82 -29.22 -15.88
N THR A 77 22.09 -27.93 -15.68
CA THR A 77 22.82 -27.43 -14.49
C THR A 77 21.81 -26.86 -13.51
N SER A 78 22.04 -27.07 -12.22
CA SER A 78 21.47 -26.19 -11.21
C SER A 78 22.29 -24.91 -11.17
N VAL A 79 21.62 -23.79 -10.90
CA VAL A 79 22.26 -22.50 -10.62
C VAL A 79 22.06 -22.24 -9.13
N ASP A 80 23.15 -22.08 -8.41
CA ASP A 80 23.11 -21.74 -6.99
C ASP A 80 22.98 -20.22 -6.81
N PHE A 81 22.12 -19.82 -5.88
CA PHE A 81 21.88 -18.42 -5.52
C PHE A 81 22.31 -18.20 -4.08
N GLU A 82 23.02 -17.11 -3.83
CA GLU A 82 23.47 -16.74 -2.48
C GLU A 82 22.81 -15.41 -2.06
N PRO A 83 22.07 -15.37 -0.93
CA PRO A 83 21.50 -14.12 -0.44
C PRO A 83 22.61 -13.21 0.06
N MET A 84 22.80 -12.06 -0.60
CA MET A 84 23.83 -11.07 -0.19
C MET A 84 23.24 -9.98 0.68
N SER A 85 22.03 -9.52 0.34
CA SER A 85 21.25 -8.54 1.08
C SER A 85 19.79 -8.68 0.65
N THR A 86 18.96 -9.35 1.44
CA THR A 86 17.62 -9.82 1.00
C THR A 86 16.53 -9.52 2.02
N GLN A 87 16.55 -8.32 2.59
CA GLN A 87 15.57 -7.92 3.59
C GLN A 87 14.18 -7.66 2.98
N THR A 88 13.13 -7.88 3.77
CA THR A 88 11.74 -7.59 3.39
C THR A 88 11.32 -6.15 3.68
N ARG A 89 12.14 -5.40 4.43
CA ARG A 89 11.86 -4.02 4.81
C ARG A 89 11.83 -3.09 3.59
N THR A 90 11.05 -2.03 3.68
CA THR A 90 10.93 -1.01 2.64
C THR A 90 11.48 0.33 3.12
N VAL A 91 11.89 1.16 2.17
CA VAL A 91 12.18 2.59 2.37
C VAL A 91 11.07 3.38 1.71
N THR A 92 10.49 4.35 2.41
CA THR A 92 9.56 5.31 1.80
C THR A 92 10.35 6.30 0.96
N ILE A 93 9.99 6.43 -0.32
CA ILE A 93 10.54 7.42 -1.24
C ILE A 93 9.43 8.32 -1.75
N GLU A 94 9.73 9.60 -1.93
CA GLU A 94 8.77 10.61 -2.38
C GLU A 94 9.08 11.03 -3.82
N PRO A 95 8.05 11.25 -4.66
CA PRO A 95 8.25 11.74 -6.02
C PRO A 95 8.93 13.12 -6.04
N THR A 96 9.96 13.27 -6.86
CA THR A 96 10.51 14.59 -7.18
C THR A 96 9.84 15.08 -8.46
N ASP A 97 9.31 16.31 -8.45
CA ASP A 97 8.57 16.87 -9.59
C ASP A 97 7.39 15.99 -10.05
N GLY A 98 6.74 15.33 -9.09
CA GLY A 98 5.53 14.52 -9.31
C GLY A 98 5.75 13.13 -9.90
N ASN A 99 7.01 12.66 -10.03
CA ASN A 99 7.30 11.30 -10.50
C ASN A 99 8.43 10.63 -9.71
N VAL A 100 8.40 9.30 -9.61
CA VAL A 100 9.60 8.50 -9.32
C VAL A 100 10.19 8.05 -10.64
N THR A 101 11.50 8.25 -10.84
CA THR A 101 12.18 7.93 -12.11
C THR A 101 13.13 6.77 -11.92
N LEU A 102 13.04 5.75 -12.79
CA LEU A 102 13.91 4.58 -12.82
C LEU A 102 14.62 4.49 -14.18
N ASP A 103 15.95 4.47 -14.16
CA ASP A 103 16.76 4.23 -15.36
C ASP A 103 17.26 2.78 -15.37
N ILE A 104 16.76 1.98 -16.31
CA ILE A 104 16.93 0.52 -16.34
C ILE A 104 17.72 0.10 -17.60
N PRO A 105 18.89 -0.55 -17.46
CA PRO A 105 19.65 -1.06 -18.60
C PRO A 105 19.10 -2.39 -19.10
N THR A 106 18.59 -2.47 -20.32
CA THR A 106 17.85 -3.64 -20.81
C THR A 106 18.17 -3.99 -22.26
N ARG A 107 18.00 -5.27 -22.61
CA ARG A 107 18.05 -5.77 -24.00
C ARG A 107 16.67 -5.81 -24.68
N LEU A 108 15.59 -5.62 -23.93
CA LEU A 108 14.24 -5.51 -24.48
C LEU A 108 14.07 -4.15 -25.18
N ALA A 109 13.20 -4.12 -26.18
CA ALA A 109 12.86 -2.88 -26.87
C ALA A 109 11.99 -1.99 -25.96
N VAL A 110 12.05 -0.66 -26.17
CA VAL A 110 11.20 0.31 -25.44
C VAL A 110 9.71 -0.05 -25.56
N ALA A 111 9.29 -0.52 -26.74
CA ALA A 111 7.90 -0.92 -26.99
C ALA A 111 7.48 -2.13 -26.15
N GLU A 112 8.36 -3.12 -25.96
CA GLU A 112 8.09 -4.30 -25.13
C GLU A 112 7.99 -3.90 -23.65
N TRP A 113 8.82 -2.97 -23.20
CA TRP A 113 8.71 -2.43 -21.84
C TRP A 113 7.42 -1.63 -21.61
N ARG A 114 6.93 -0.90 -22.63
CA ARG A 114 5.61 -0.24 -22.56
C ARG A 114 4.47 -1.24 -22.46
N GLU A 115 4.57 -2.36 -23.16
CA GLU A 115 3.60 -3.45 -23.06
C GLU A 115 3.62 -4.10 -21.67
N LEU A 116 4.82 -4.37 -21.12
CA LEU A 116 4.99 -4.98 -19.80
C LEU A 116 4.54 -4.09 -18.63
N LEU A 117 4.72 -2.76 -18.75
CA LEU A 117 4.36 -1.79 -17.72
C LEU A 117 2.93 -1.24 -17.88
N GLY A 118 2.30 -1.45 -19.03
CA GLY A 118 1.00 -0.87 -19.37
C GLY A 118 1.06 0.65 -19.63
N ALA A 119 -0.08 1.22 -20.00
CA ALA A 119 -0.21 2.64 -20.35
C ALA A 119 -0.06 3.62 -19.16
N ASN A 120 0.04 3.09 -17.94
CA ASN A 120 0.09 3.88 -16.71
C ASN A 120 1.47 4.48 -16.42
N HIS A 121 2.51 4.06 -17.14
CA HIS A 121 3.89 4.53 -16.93
C HIS A 121 4.52 5.09 -18.22
N GLU A 122 5.18 6.24 -18.13
CA GLU A 122 5.93 6.80 -19.25
C GLU A 122 7.26 6.05 -19.40
N VAL A 123 7.46 5.37 -20.53
CA VAL A 123 8.72 4.68 -20.85
C VAL A 123 9.38 5.31 -22.07
N THR A 124 10.58 5.83 -21.90
CA THR A 124 11.34 6.52 -22.93
C THR A 124 12.77 5.98 -23.00
N SER A 125 13.37 5.89 -24.19
CA SER A 125 14.80 5.57 -24.30
C SER A 125 15.61 6.75 -23.77
N LEU A 126 16.58 6.51 -22.89
CA LEU A 126 17.42 7.58 -22.34
C LEU A 126 18.18 8.34 -23.44
N ALA A 127 18.65 7.62 -24.47
CA ALA A 127 19.29 8.20 -25.65
C ALA A 127 18.42 9.21 -26.44
N ASN A 128 17.10 9.19 -26.25
CA ASN A 128 16.17 10.12 -26.91
C ASN A 128 15.85 11.35 -26.05
N ILE A 129 16.38 11.45 -24.84
CA ILE A 129 16.12 12.56 -23.91
C ILE A 129 17.19 13.65 -24.13
N PRO A 130 16.81 14.89 -24.51
CA PRO A 130 17.79 15.96 -24.76
C PRO A 130 18.63 16.27 -23.52
N GLY A 131 19.95 16.27 -23.68
CA GLY A 131 20.89 16.59 -22.60
C GLY A 131 21.31 15.39 -21.75
N GLU A 132 20.70 14.22 -21.96
CA GLU A 132 21.06 12.96 -21.29
C GLU A 132 22.05 12.14 -22.13
N THR A 133 22.85 11.31 -21.47
CA THR A 133 23.78 10.37 -22.12
C THR A 133 23.48 8.96 -21.66
N ASP A 134 23.22 8.05 -22.61
CA ASP A 134 23.03 6.63 -22.29
C ASP A 134 24.40 5.99 -21.95
N PRO A 135 24.61 5.50 -20.71
CA PRO A 135 25.89 4.90 -20.31
C PRO A 135 26.23 3.63 -21.09
N PHE A 136 25.24 3.00 -21.74
CA PHE A 136 25.41 1.80 -22.55
C PHE A 136 25.39 2.07 -24.06
N ALA A 137 25.46 3.34 -24.50
CA ALA A 137 25.42 3.71 -25.93
C ALA A 137 26.48 3.03 -26.82
N SER A 138 27.58 2.52 -26.24
CA SER A 138 28.60 1.76 -26.96
C SER A 138 28.28 0.28 -27.18
N ASP A 139 27.27 -0.26 -26.49
CA ASP A 139 26.79 -1.62 -26.63
C ASP A 139 25.52 -1.62 -27.49
N GLU A 140 25.57 -2.25 -28.67
CA GLU A 140 24.42 -2.28 -29.58
C GLU A 140 23.26 -3.16 -29.04
N GLN A 141 23.52 -4.02 -28.05
CA GLN A 141 22.52 -4.93 -27.49
C GLN A 141 21.85 -4.39 -26.23
N ILE A 142 22.48 -3.49 -25.49
CA ILE A 142 21.96 -2.93 -24.24
C ILE A 142 21.61 -1.47 -24.47
N ARG A 143 20.44 -1.05 -23.99
CA ARG A 143 20.03 0.35 -23.94
C ARG A 143 19.55 0.70 -22.55
N THR A 144 19.59 1.98 -22.20
CA THR A 144 18.93 2.45 -20.97
C THR A 144 17.54 2.96 -21.30
N ILE A 145 16.52 2.43 -20.62
CA ILE A 145 15.18 3.00 -20.63
C ILE A 145 14.96 3.82 -19.36
N ARG A 146 14.22 4.92 -19.48
CA ARG A 146 13.72 5.72 -18.37
C ARG A 146 12.24 5.40 -18.18
N VAL A 147 11.88 4.92 -17.00
CA VAL A 147 10.51 4.69 -16.56
C VAL A 147 10.14 5.79 -15.57
N LYS A 148 9.11 6.58 -15.87
CA LYS A 148 8.50 7.49 -14.89
C LYS A 148 7.27 6.83 -14.29
N VAL A 149 7.32 6.60 -12.99
CA VAL A 149 6.20 6.15 -12.18
C VAL A 149 5.43 7.41 -11.76
N ASP A 150 4.29 7.64 -12.42
CA ASP A 150 3.48 8.85 -12.27
C ASP A 150 2.67 8.82 -10.98
N ALA A 151 2.84 9.86 -10.15
CA ALA A 151 2.11 10.04 -8.91
C ALA A 151 0.63 10.40 -9.13
N ASN A 152 0.24 10.82 -10.33
CA ASN A 152 -1.10 11.38 -10.62
C ASN A 152 -1.99 10.45 -11.47
N ARG A 153 -1.48 9.29 -11.91
CA ARG A 153 -2.25 8.32 -12.71
C ARG A 153 -2.83 7.23 -11.79
N GLY A 154 -4.17 7.16 -11.74
CA GLY A 154 -4.92 6.25 -10.86
C GLY A 154 -5.94 6.92 -9.91
N GLY A 155 -6.41 8.14 -10.22
CA GLY A 155 -7.54 8.76 -9.50
C GLY A 155 -7.21 9.51 -8.20
N GLY A 156 -5.93 9.59 -7.80
CA GLY A 156 -5.45 10.38 -6.67
C GLY A 156 -3.97 10.74 -6.82
N VAL A 157 -3.54 11.79 -6.12
CA VAL A 157 -2.11 12.15 -6.02
C VAL A 157 -1.46 11.21 -5.01
N ARG A 158 -0.45 10.45 -5.43
CA ARG A 158 0.34 9.57 -4.56
C ARG A 158 1.57 10.34 -4.07
N ASP A 159 1.59 10.62 -2.77
CA ASP A 159 2.66 11.40 -2.18
C ASP A 159 3.92 10.58 -1.85
N SER A 160 3.84 9.23 -1.86
CA SER A 160 4.99 8.36 -1.60
C SER A 160 4.88 6.94 -2.20
N TYR A 161 6.02 6.26 -2.29
CA TYR A 161 6.18 4.86 -2.73
C TYR A 161 7.05 4.06 -1.74
N ARG A 162 6.83 2.75 -1.66
CA ARG A 162 7.63 1.81 -0.87
C ARG A 162 8.69 1.13 -1.75
N LEU A 163 9.95 1.50 -1.57
CA LEU A 163 11.10 0.92 -2.24
C LEU A 163 11.63 -0.30 -1.47
N GLN A 164 11.69 -1.44 -2.12
CA GLN A 164 12.37 -2.64 -1.63
C GLN A 164 13.52 -3.00 -2.54
N LEU A 165 14.70 -3.25 -1.95
CA LEU A 165 15.89 -3.65 -2.66
C LEU A 165 16.37 -5.01 -2.19
N ALA A 166 16.94 -5.78 -3.12
CA ALA A 166 17.63 -7.02 -2.79
C ALA A 166 18.85 -7.21 -3.69
N LYS A 167 19.96 -7.71 -3.14
CA LYS A 167 21.13 -8.17 -3.87
C LYS A 167 21.26 -9.69 -3.74
N VAL A 168 21.39 -10.36 -4.88
CA VAL A 168 21.54 -11.82 -4.98
C VAL A 168 22.83 -12.16 -5.72
N GLY A 169 23.65 -13.01 -5.10
CA GLY A 169 24.84 -13.59 -5.69
C GLY A 169 24.51 -14.76 -6.62
N VAL A 170 25.17 -14.82 -7.77
CA VAL A 170 25.02 -15.91 -8.76
C VAL A 170 26.41 -16.37 -9.21
N GLY A 171 26.71 -17.66 -9.02
CA GLY A 171 27.99 -18.24 -9.43
C GLY A 171 29.15 -17.79 -8.55
N ALA A 172 30.26 -17.38 -9.17
CA ALA A 172 31.49 -16.95 -8.50
C ALA A 172 31.61 -15.41 -8.44
N ASP A 173 32.70 -14.90 -7.85
CA ASP A 173 33.02 -13.45 -7.78
C ASP A 173 31.91 -12.57 -7.18
N VAL A 174 31.14 -13.13 -6.24
CA VAL A 174 30.11 -12.40 -5.50
C VAL A 174 30.75 -11.51 -4.43
N THR A 175 30.19 -10.31 -4.24
CA THR A 175 30.70 -9.31 -3.27
C THR A 175 29.60 -8.91 -2.30
N GLN A 176 29.84 -9.13 -1.00
CA GLN A 176 28.94 -8.65 0.05
C GLN A 176 28.92 -7.12 0.10
N PRO A 177 27.76 -6.48 0.30
CA PRO A 177 27.69 -5.04 0.46
C PRO A 177 28.35 -4.57 1.76
N ASP A 178 29.12 -3.49 1.66
CA ASP A 178 29.66 -2.78 2.82
C ASP A 178 28.58 -1.88 3.46
N PRO A 179 28.75 -1.48 4.73
CA PRO A 179 27.91 -0.45 5.35
C PRO A 179 27.98 0.88 4.59
N VAL A 180 26.85 1.60 4.49
CA VAL A 180 26.75 2.84 3.71
C VAL A 180 26.14 3.99 4.49
N TYR A 181 25.12 3.76 5.34
CA TYR A 181 24.48 4.86 6.05
C TYR A 181 24.05 4.51 7.47
N LEU A 182 23.82 5.57 8.26
CA LEU A 182 23.24 5.52 9.59
C LEU A 182 21.80 6.01 9.53
N THR A 183 20.91 5.39 10.30
CA THR A 183 19.55 5.87 10.51
C THR A 183 19.23 5.94 12.00
N GLU A 184 18.38 6.89 12.35
CA GLU A 184 17.82 7.00 13.69
C GLU A 184 16.84 5.85 13.97
N ILE A 185 16.86 5.31 15.19
CA ILE A 185 15.86 4.34 15.67
C ILE A 185 15.10 4.88 16.88
N ALA A 186 15.79 5.51 17.84
CA ALA A 186 15.15 6.00 19.06
C ALA A 186 15.95 7.10 19.77
N GLY A 187 15.24 8.00 20.46
CA GLY A 187 15.80 8.97 21.41
C GLY A 187 15.93 10.42 20.90
N ASN A 188 15.47 10.72 19.69
CA ASN A 188 15.44 12.09 19.19
C ASN A 188 14.26 12.86 19.77
N GLN A 189 14.48 14.15 20.02
CA GLN A 189 13.55 15.08 20.68
C GLN A 189 13.14 14.68 22.11
N SER A 190 13.75 13.65 22.68
CA SER A 190 13.51 13.21 24.05
C SER A 190 13.93 14.28 25.08
N GLU A 191 13.26 14.26 26.23
CA GLU A 191 13.57 15.12 27.37
C GLU A 191 14.34 14.34 28.44
N VAL A 192 15.34 14.97 29.03
CA VAL A 192 16.17 14.39 30.10
C VAL A 192 16.46 15.44 31.15
N ASP A 193 16.43 15.03 32.41
CA ASP A 193 16.79 15.90 33.52
C ASP A 193 18.29 16.17 33.56
N GLN A 194 18.69 17.29 34.17
CA GLN A 194 20.09 17.65 34.30
C GLN A 194 20.88 16.59 35.07
N GLY A 195 21.95 16.07 34.46
CA GLY A 195 22.82 15.07 35.06
C GLY A 195 22.34 13.62 34.93
N ASP A 196 21.13 13.39 34.42
CA ASP A 196 20.60 12.05 34.18
C ASP A 196 21.09 11.47 32.85
N THR A 197 20.90 10.17 32.68
CA THR A 197 21.38 9.40 31.53
C THR A 197 20.21 8.77 30.78
N MET A 198 20.31 8.73 29.45
CA MET A 198 19.34 8.08 28.57
C MET A 198 20.06 7.39 27.40
N ASP A 199 19.43 6.39 26.81
CA ASP A 199 19.96 5.66 25.67
C ASP A 199 19.41 6.22 24.34
N LEU A 200 20.32 6.43 23.40
CA LEU A 200 20.04 6.78 22.01
C LEU A 200 20.38 5.59 21.13
N THR A 201 19.58 5.31 20.10
CA THR A 201 19.82 4.17 19.21
C THR A 201 19.90 4.61 17.75
N VAL A 202 20.99 4.22 17.07
CA VAL A 202 21.11 4.29 15.62
C VAL A 202 21.23 2.90 15.03
N GLU A 203 20.91 2.74 13.75
CA GLU A 203 21.14 1.50 13.00
C GLU A 203 22.07 1.77 11.82
N VAL A 204 23.04 0.87 11.62
CA VAL A 204 23.99 0.90 10.50
C VAL A 204 23.48 -0.01 9.39
N ARG A 205 23.36 0.51 8.17
CA ARG A 205 22.80 -0.23 7.02
C ARG A 205 23.68 -0.15 5.78
N ASP A 206 23.61 -1.15 4.91
CA ASP A 206 24.18 -1.09 3.55
C ASP A 206 23.32 -0.30 2.56
N GLU A 207 23.81 -0.19 1.32
CA GLU A 207 23.12 0.45 0.21
C GLU A 207 21.77 -0.21 -0.16
N TYR A 208 21.52 -1.45 0.26
CA TYR A 208 20.28 -2.19 -0.01
C TYR A 208 19.34 -2.21 1.21
N ASN A 209 19.59 -1.36 2.21
CA ASN A 209 18.82 -1.20 3.45
C ASN A 209 18.96 -2.39 4.43
N ASP A 210 19.95 -3.27 4.26
CA ASP A 210 20.21 -4.38 5.19
C ASP A 210 21.16 -3.97 6.33
N PRO A 211 20.86 -4.31 7.60
CA PRO A 211 21.69 -3.92 8.72
C PRO A 211 23.04 -4.60 8.69
N LYS A 212 24.03 -3.88 9.19
CA LYS A 212 25.40 -4.39 9.27
C LYS A 212 25.86 -4.47 10.71
N ARG A 213 26.25 -5.68 11.09
CA ARG A 213 26.84 -6.03 12.39
C ARG A 213 28.32 -5.66 12.46
N GLY A 214 28.79 -5.36 13.66
CA GLY A 214 30.21 -5.22 13.99
C GLY A 214 30.82 -3.88 13.61
N VAL A 215 29.99 -2.89 13.24
CA VAL A 215 30.43 -1.56 12.85
C VAL A 215 30.55 -0.68 14.09
N THR A 216 31.68 0.01 14.23
CA THR A 216 31.92 0.95 15.33
C THR A 216 31.77 2.38 14.85
N VAL A 217 30.89 3.13 15.51
CA VAL A 217 30.65 4.56 15.26
C VAL A 217 31.30 5.43 16.33
N GLN A 218 31.30 6.75 16.12
CA GLN A 218 31.70 7.73 17.12
C GLN A 218 30.50 8.58 17.50
N ALA A 219 30.35 8.88 18.78
CA ALA A 219 29.31 9.77 19.29
C ALA A 219 29.96 10.97 20.00
N THR A 220 29.41 12.16 19.76
CA THR A 220 29.82 13.41 20.41
C THR A 220 28.59 14.22 20.80
N ALA A 221 28.66 14.98 21.88
CA ALA A 221 27.56 15.84 22.33
C ALA A 221 28.01 17.29 22.48
N THR A 222 27.11 18.25 22.20
CA THR A 222 27.36 19.68 22.41
C THR A 222 27.49 20.05 23.90
N GLY A 223 26.78 19.31 24.76
CA GLY A 223 26.81 19.37 26.21
C GLY A 223 26.61 17.97 26.79
N GLY A 224 27.14 17.70 27.99
CA GLY A 224 27.09 16.36 28.59
C GLY A 224 28.16 15.41 28.04
N THR A 225 27.91 14.10 28.09
CA THR A 225 28.79 13.05 27.53
C THR A 225 27.97 12.04 26.73
N ALA A 226 28.52 11.55 25.61
CA ALA A 226 27.93 10.47 24.82
C ALA A 226 28.94 9.33 24.66
N ASN A 227 28.57 8.13 25.07
CA ASN A 227 29.43 6.95 25.06
C ASN A 227 28.81 5.84 24.22
N VAL A 228 29.55 5.33 23.24
CA VAL A 228 29.13 4.16 22.46
C VAL A 228 29.43 2.90 23.28
N THR A 229 28.40 2.11 23.59
CA THR A 229 28.53 0.97 24.52
C THR A 229 29.11 -0.27 23.83
N SER A 230 28.82 -0.47 22.54
CA SER A 230 29.31 -1.61 21.74
C SER A 230 29.24 -1.32 20.23
N PRO A 231 29.97 -2.08 19.38
CA PRO A 231 29.73 -2.10 17.94
C PRO A 231 28.31 -2.58 17.61
N SER A 232 27.87 -2.36 16.37
CA SER A 232 26.52 -2.75 15.96
C SER A 232 26.22 -4.24 16.15
N ASP A 233 25.02 -4.55 16.62
CA ASP A 233 24.55 -5.90 16.93
C ASP A 233 24.07 -6.68 15.69
N GLU A 234 23.35 -7.81 15.89
CA GLU A 234 22.80 -8.63 14.79
C GLU A 234 21.73 -7.91 13.97
N ASP A 235 21.06 -6.91 14.55
CA ASP A 235 20.09 -6.05 13.89
C ASP A 235 20.73 -4.75 13.37
N GLY A 236 22.06 -4.65 13.44
CA GLY A 236 22.83 -3.47 13.03
C GLY A 236 22.70 -2.27 13.95
N ARG A 237 22.13 -2.44 15.15
CA ARG A 237 21.86 -1.35 16.08
C ARG A 237 23.07 -1.03 16.94
N VAL A 238 23.30 0.26 17.16
CA VAL A 238 24.31 0.80 18.07
C VAL A 238 23.61 1.64 19.12
N GLU A 239 23.88 1.33 20.38
CA GLU A 239 23.38 2.05 21.54
C GLU A 239 24.43 3.08 22.01
N ILE A 240 23.95 4.28 22.31
CA ILE A 240 24.73 5.42 22.77
C ILE A 240 24.15 5.87 24.10
N GLU A 241 24.91 5.68 25.17
CA GLU A 241 24.58 6.17 26.50
C GLU A 241 24.90 7.67 26.56
N TYR A 242 23.88 8.51 26.66
CA TYR A 242 24.00 9.97 26.77
C TYR A 242 23.71 10.44 28.19
N THR A 243 24.66 11.14 28.81
CA THR A 243 24.50 11.79 30.12
C THR A 243 24.39 13.30 29.94
N ALA A 244 23.31 13.88 30.44
CA ALA A 244 22.98 15.29 30.28
C ALA A 244 23.90 16.24 31.08
N PRO A 245 24.18 17.46 30.58
CA PRO A 245 24.90 18.49 31.32
C PRO A 245 24.12 18.98 32.54
N SER A 246 24.83 19.65 33.46
CA SER A 246 24.25 20.26 34.67
C SER A 246 23.56 21.61 34.42
N LEU A 247 23.28 21.94 33.16
CA LEU A 247 22.56 23.14 32.75
C LEU A 247 21.53 22.70 31.71
N GLY A 248 20.29 23.15 31.86
CA GLY A 248 19.27 22.85 30.87
C GLY A 248 19.42 23.66 29.58
N GLY A 249 18.72 23.22 28.55
CA GLY A 249 18.83 23.75 27.19
C GLY A 249 18.64 22.65 26.14
N LYS A 250 18.69 23.03 24.87
CA LYS A 250 18.71 22.08 23.77
C LYS A 250 20.13 21.62 23.51
N GLU A 251 20.35 20.32 23.58
CA GLU A 251 21.63 19.68 23.26
C GLU A 251 21.51 18.85 21.98
N THR A 252 22.65 18.65 21.31
CA THR A 252 22.75 17.84 20.10
C THR A 252 23.77 16.73 20.30
N VAL A 253 23.34 15.49 20.13
CA VAL A 253 24.23 14.32 20.08
C VAL A 253 24.41 13.93 18.62
N THR A 254 25.65 13.99 18.13
CA THR A 254 26.03 13.62 16.78
C THR A 254 26.71 12.26 16.79
N VAL A 255 26.12 11.30 16.07
CA VAL A 255 26.68 9.97 15.84
C VAL A 255 27.14 9.90 14.39
N GLU A 256 28.41 9.57 14.16
CA GLU A 256 28.99 9.54 12.82
C GLU A 256 30.08 8.48 12.64
N ARG A 257 30.25 8.03 11.39
CA ARG A 257 31.33 7.14 10.99
C ARG A 257 31.59 7.27 9.50
N ASP A 258 32.86 7.40 9.10
CA ASP A 258 33.27 7.22 7.71
C ASP A 258 33.12 5.72 7.37
N LEU A 259 32.01 5.39 6.69
CA LEU A 259 31.60 4.03 6.38
C LEU A 259 32.26 3.56 5.07
N ASN A 260 32.43 4.47 4.11
CA ASN A 260 33.07 4.16 2.82
C ASN A 260 34.61 4.28 2.83
N GLY A 261 35.20 4.81 3.90
CA GLY A 261 36.65 4.94 4.10
C GLY A 261 37.31 6.01 3.24
N ASN A 262 36.56 6.98 2.73
CA ASN A 262 37.07 8.02 1.82
C ASN A 262 37.75 9.19 2.55
N GLY A 263 37.65 9.25 3.88
CA GLY A 263 38.24 10.27 4.74
C GLY A 263 37.35 11.49 5.00
N THR A 264 36.10 11.48 4.53
CA THR A 264 35.08 12.51 4.79
C THR A 264 33.82 11.87 5.37
N ILE A 265 33.05 12.63 6.15
CA ILE A 265 31.76 12.16 6.69
C ILE A 265 30.65 12.77 5.85
N GLU A 266 29.92 11.94 5.12
CA GLU A 266 28.74 12.39 4.38
C GLU A 266 27.51 12.59 5.30
N ALA A 267 26.51 13.32 4.82
CA ALA A 267 25.29 13.58 5.61
C ALA A 267 24.53 12.30 5.98
N TYR A 268 24.62 11.26 5.15
CA TYR A 268 24.00 9.96 5.39
C TYR A 268 24.82 9.04 6.30
N GLU A 269 26.06 9.39 6.57
CA GLU A 269 26.94 8.71 7.52
C GLU A 269 26.85 9.32 8.93
N ARG A 270 25.91 10.24 9.13
CA ARG A 270 25.70 11.00 10.36
C ARG A 270 24.22 11.00 10.76
N VAL A 271 23.97 10.78 12.05
CA VAL A 271 22.67 11.03 12.69
C VAL A 271 22.85 12.08 13.77
N GLN A 272 21.89 13.01 13.89
CA GLN A 272 21.88 14.02 14.94
C GLN A 272 20.60 13.93 15.74
N PHE A 273 20.75 13.63 17.03
CA PHE A 273 19.66 13.67 18.00
C PHE A 273 19.60 15.06 18.63
N THR A 274 18.41 15.64 18.69
CA THR A 274 18.13 16.80 19.55
C THR A 274 17.61 16.29 20.89
N VAL A 275 18.25 16.65 22.00
CA VAL A 275 17.82 16.27 23.34
C VAL A 275 17.49 17.52 24.12
N ASN A 276 16.31 17.58 24.74
CA ASN A 276 15.88 18.70 25.56
C ASN A 276 16.30 18.43 27.01
N VAL A 277 17.24 19.21 27.53
CA VAL A 277 17.67 19.11 28.93
C VAL A 277 16.84 20.08 29.75
N ALA A 278 16.06 19.56 30.70
CA ALA A 278 15.16 20.38 31.50
C ALA A 278 15.94 21.42 32.33
N SER A 279 15.66 22.71 32.14
CA SER A 279 16.27 23.78 32.95
C SER A 279 15.56 23.90 34.30
N SER A 280 16.31 23.73 35.38
CA SER A 280 15.88 24.08 36.74
C SER A 280 15.94 25.60 36.93
N THR A 281 15.13 26.37 36.21
CA THR A 281 15.01 27.82 36.42
C THR A 281 13.93 28.11 37.45
N SER A 282 14.39 28.58 38.61
CA SER A 282 13.58 29.04 39.73
C SER A 282 12.65 30.19 39.31
N GLY A 283 11.35 29.90 39.21
CA GLY A 283 10.24 30.86 39.24
C GLY A 283 9.55 30.88 40.61
N THR A 284 8.74 31.90 40.87
CA THR A 284 8.22 32.28 42.19
C THR A 284 7.51 31.16 42.97
N GLY A 285 8.17 30.62 43.99
CA GLY A 285 7.56 30.19 45.25
C GLY A 285 6.57 29.01 45.24
N ASP A 286 6.28 28.43 44.08
CA ASP A 286 5.54 27.20 43.96
C ASP A 286 6.27 26.24 43.03
N SER A 287 6.82 25.19 43.64
CA SER A 287 7.51 24.09 42.99
C SER A 287 6.69 22.79 43.10
N THR A 288 5.39 22.91 43.37
CA THR A 288 4.54 21.78 43.68
C THR A 288 3.73 21.43 42.45
N ALA A 289 4.07 20.33 41.79
CA ALA A 289 3.28 19.84 40.66
C ALA A 289 1.82 19.57 41.02
N PRO A 290 0.88 19.69 40.06
CA PRO A 290 -0.52 19.30 40.26
C PRO A 290 -0.64 17.84 40.66
N GLN A 291 -1.80 17.44 41.17
CA GLN A 291 -2.07 16.04 41.52
C GLN A 291 -3.25 15.48 40.73
N PHE A 292 -3.21 14.17 40.48
CA PHE A 292 -4.37 13.43 40.01
C PHE A 292 -5.31 13.18 41.20
N THR A 293 -6.49 13.79 41.16
CA THR A 293 -7.58 13.47 42.11
C THR A 293 -8.42 12.29 41.64
N SER A 294 -8.46 12.10 40.32
CA SER A 294 -8.75 10.85 39.66
C SER A 294 -7.59 10.56 38.70
N GLY A 295 -6.90 9.45 38.92
CA GLY A 295 -5.82 8.99 38.04
C GLY A 295 -6.33 8.71 36.62
N PRO A 296 -5.43 8.57 35.64
CA PRO A 296 -5.80 8.23 34.29
C PRO A 296 -6.52 6.88 34.25
N THR A 297 -7.60 6.80 33.49
CA THR A 297 -8.35 5.56 33.24
C THR A 297 -8.53 5.33 31.76
N ALA A 298 -8.32 4.09 31.32
CA ALA A 298 -8.61 3.60 29.99
C ALA A 298 -9.92 2.80 30.04
N ASN A 299 -10.88 3.16 29.20
CA ASN A 299 -12.16 2.46 29.11
C ASN A 299 -12.53 2.19 27.65
N PRO A 300 -12.51 0.93 27.19
CA PRO A 300 -12.15 -0.29 27.93
C PRO A 300 -10.64 -0.35 28.29
N GLU A 301 -10.28 -1.14 29.32
CA GLU A 301 -8.86 -1.36 29.71
C GLU A 301 -8.16 -2.44 28.86
N SER A 302 -8.92 -3.18 28.04
CA SER A 302 -8.41 -4.13 27.06
C SER A 302 -9.28 -4.03 25.82
N ILE A 303 -8.65 -3.85 24.66
CA ILE A 303 -9.31 -3.70 23.37
C ILE A 303 -8.61 -4.57 22.30
N PRO A 304 -9.32 -5.03 21.27
CA PRO A 304 -8.69 -5.62 20.08
C PRO A 304 -7.80 -4.64 19.31
N GLN A 305 -6.93 -5.18 18.47
CA GLN A 305 -6.03 -4.38 17.63
C GLN A 305 -6.82 -3.60 16.57
N GLY A 306 -6.80 -2.27 16.67
CA GLY A 306 -7.48 -1.38 15.72
C GLY A 306 -8.74 -0.71 16.27
N SER A 307 -9.21 -1.10 17.45
CA SER A 307 -10.30 -0.40 18.14
C SER A 307 -9.81 0.90 18.81
N SER A 308 -10.71 1.60 19.49
CA SER A 308 -10.37 2.79 20.29
C SER A 308 -10.75 2.61 21.76
N PHE A 309 -10.11 3.38 22.65
CA PHE A 309 -10.52 3.47 24.06
C PHE A 309 -10.62 4.94 24.51
N ASP A 310 -11.45 5.21 25.51
CA ASP A 310 -11.54 6.52 26.13
C ASP A 310 -10.49 6.66 27.23
N LEU A 311 -9.69 7.72 27.16
CA LEU A 311 -8.69 8.08 28.16
C LEU A 311 -9.16 9.32 28.92
N THR A 312 -9.36 9.19 30.24
CA THR A 312 -9.85 10.29 31.09
C THR A 312 -9.03 10.45 32.37
N ALA A 313 -8.93 11.67 32.90
CA ALA A 313 -8.27 11.98 34.17
C ALA A 313 -8.84 13.26 34.83
N THR A 314 -8.56 13.47 36.12
CA THR A 314 -8.90 14.72 36.82
C THR A 314 -7.72 15.27 37.63
N LEU A 315 -7.32 16.50 37.33
CA LEU A 315 -6.14 17.19 37.87
C LEU A 315 -6.56 18.28 38.86
N ASP A 316 -5.78 18.52 39.91
CA ASP A 316 -6.07 19.54 40.95
C ASP A 316 -4.78 20.16 41.51
N ASP A 317 -4.69 21.49 41.43
CA ASP A 317 -3.62 22.33 41.93
C ASP A 317 -4.07 23.33 43.02
N ILE A 318 -5.35 23.36 43.40
CA ILE A 318 -5.95 24.40 44.28
C ILE A 318 -5.21 24.55 45.63
N GLY A 319 -4.66 23.46 46.16
CA GLY A 319 -3.91 23.43 47.42
C GLY A 319 -2.40 23.22 47.28
N ARG A 320 -1.87 23.30 46.05
CA ARG A 320 -0.49 22.94 45.70
C ARG A 320 0.25 24.10 45.04
N GLY A 321 -0.46 24.96 44.34
CA GLY A 321 0.04 26.23 43.82
C GLY A 321 -1.08 27.23 43.57
N GLY A 322 -2.25 26.69 43.26
CA GLY A 322 -3.44 27.41 42.85
C GLY A 322 -3.31 27.97 41.44
N THR A 323 -2.42 27.40 40.63
CA THR A 323 -2.19 27.78 39.24
C THR A 323 -2.97 26.90 38.28
N ASP A 324 -3.35 27.49 37.16
CA ASP A 324 -4.19 26.81 36.17
C ASP A 324 -3.43 25.64 35.54
N ILE A 325 -4.13 24.54 35.27
CA ILE A 325 -3.61 23.48 34.42
C ILE A 325 -3.59 24.02 32.99
N ILE A 326 -2.46 23.93 32.29
CA ILE A 326 -2.29 24.54 30.95
C ILE A 326 -2.09 23.52 29.83
N SER A 327 -1.73 22.28 30.17
CA SER A 327 -1.60 21.19 29.19
C SER A 327 -1.67 19.84 29.86
N VAL A 328 -2.32 18.88 29.21
CA VAL A 328 -2.25 17.46 29.56
C VAL A 328 -1.96 16.66 28.30
N THR A 329 -0.86 15.93 28.32
CA THR A 329 -0.42 15.06 27.22
C THR A 329 -0.42 13.61 27.66
N TRP A 330 -0.42 12.70 26.70
CA TRP A 330 -0.20 11.29 26.94
C TRP A 330 0.82 10.74 25.95
N ALA A 331 1.59 9.76 26.38
CA ALA A 331 2.47 8.98 25.53
C ALA A 331 2.48 7.53 26.00
N ASP A 332 2.60 6.58 25.09
CA ASP A 332 2.78 5.17 25.44
C ASP A 332 4.27 4.75 25.38
N ASN A 333 4.53 3.53 25.82
CA ASN A 333 5.85 2.90 25.78
C ASN A 333 6.32 2.44 24.38
N GLN A 334 5.58 2.77 23.31
CA GLN A 334 5.85 2.36 21.93
C GLN A 334 5.99 3.54 20.96
N GLY A 335 5.89 4.78 21.44
CA GLY A 335 6.11 6.00 20.67
C GLY A 335 4.82 6.66 20.17
N ASN A 336 3.65 6.16 20.55
CA ASN A 336 2.38 6.84 20.31
C ASN A 336 2.19 7.96 21.34
N SER A 337 1.66 9.10 20.92
CA SER A 337 1.41 10.23 21.83
C SER A 337 0.30 11.14 21.32
N GLY A 338 -0.23 11.97 22.22
CA GLY A 338 -1.26 12.95 21.92
C GLY A 338 -1.56 13.88 23.09
N GLU A 339 -2.61 14.67 22.93
CA GLU A 339 -3.11 15.59 23.96
C GLU A 339 -4.46 15.08 24.50
N LEU A 340 -4.73 15.37 25.78
CA LEU A 340 -6.08 15.28 26.34
C LEU A 340 -6.69 16.68 26.37
N LEU A 341 -7.98 16.76 26.04
CA LEU A 341 -8.69 18.04 25.99
C LEU A 341 -9.45 18.29 27.30
N PRO A 342 -9.57 19.54 27.76
CA PRO A 342 -10.40 19.88 28.91
C PRO A 342 -11.86 19.62 28.58
N SER A 343 -12.57 18.95 29.48
CA SER A 343 -13.97 18.54 29.26
C SER A 343 -14.93 19.73 29.15
N ASP A 344 -14.58 20.90 29.66
CA ASP A 344 -15.37 22.13 29.52
C ASP A 344 -14.89 23.05 28.37
N GLY A 345 -13.80 22.68 27.69
CA GLY A 345 -13.30 23.28 26.46
C GLY A 345 -12.11 24.24 26.61
N GLU A 346 -11.73 24.67 27.82
CA GLU A 346 -10.57 25.56 28.03
C GLU A 346 -9.72 25.14 29.24
N PHE A 347 -8.41 25.30 29.14
CA PHE A 347 -7.47 25.09 30.26
C PHE A 347 -7.36 26.40 31.07
N ASP A 348 -8.38 26.72 31.87
CA ASP A 348 -8.52 28.01 32.56
C ASP A 348 -8.69 27.93 34.08
N GLN A 349 -8.55 26.72 34.65
CA GLN A 349 -8.78 26.45 36.06
C GLN A 349 -7.63 25.68 36.72
N PRO A 350 -7.39 25.88 38.04
CA PRO A 350 -6.45 25.05 38.79
C PRO A 350 -6.91 23.61 39.00
N LYS A 351 -8.17 23.29 38.67
CA LYS A 351 -8.70 21.94 38.73
C LYS A 351 -9.39 21.64 37.41
N GLU A 352 -8.92 20.62 36.71
CA GLU A 352 -9.32 20.33 35.34
C GLU A 352 -9.70 18.86 35.17
N SER A 353 -10.79 18.60 34.42
CA SER A 353 -11.11 17.24 33.96
C SER A 353 -10.79 17.14 32.49
N VAL A 354 -10.15 16.05 32.08
CA VAL A 354 -9.70 15.89 30.71
C VAL A 354 -10.14 14.56 30.12
N GLU A 355 -10.38 14.56 28.81
CA GLU A 355 -10.80 13.39 28.05
C GLU A 355 -10.29 13.41 26.61
N ASN A 356 -10.09 12.22 26.04
CA ASN A 356 -9.95 12.01 24.60
C ASN A 356 -10.24 10.54 24.25
N THR A 357 -10.68 10.28 23.02
CA THR A 357 -10.83 8.92 22.48
C THR A 357 -9.59 8.60 21.64
N ILE A 358 -8.86 7.55 22.00
CA ILE A 358 -7.58 7.19 21.39
C ILE A 358 -7.78 6.10 20.34
N ASP A 359 -7.42 6.40 19.09
CA ASP A 359 -7.42 5.46 17.97
C ASP A 359 -6.14 4.61 18.00
N THR A 360 -6.29 3.28 17.94
CA THR A 360 -5.18 2.32 18.00
C THR A 360 -4.93 1.58 16.68
N SER A 361 -5.44 2.09 15.55
CA SER A 361 -5.29 1.52 14.20
C SER A 361 -3.85 1.27 13.72
N GLY A 362 -2.85 1.85 14.41
CA GLY A 362 -1.42 1.62 14.15
C GLY A 362 -0.64 0.98 15.30
N TRP A 363 -1.31 0.61 16.40
CA TRP A 363 -0.65 0.10 17.60
C TRP A 363 -0.33 -1.39 17.44
N SER A 364 0.78 -1.83 18.03
CA SER A 364 1.12 -3.25 18.06
C SER A 364 0.28 -3.98 19.12
N SER A 365 0.17 -5.30 19.04
CA SER A 365 -0.49 -6.07 20.09
C SER A 365 0.40 -6.17 21.34
N GLY A 366 -0.19 -6.02 22.53
CA GLY A 366 0.46 -6.17 23.82
C GLY A 366 -0.05 -5.18 24.85
N ASP A 367 0.60 -5.12 26.00
CA ASP A 367 0.33 -4.09 27.00
C ASP A 367 0.99 -2.77 26.59
N HIS A 368 0.19 -1.71 26.51
CA HIS A 368 0.64 -0.34 26.33
C HIS A 368 0.52 0.39 27.66
N THR A 369 1.66 0.77 28.23
CA THR A 369 1.68 1.66 29.39
C THR A 369 1.59 3.09 28.89
N VAL A 370 0.43 3.70 29.07
CA VAL A 370 0.14 5.09 28.71
C VAL A 370 0.44 5.98 29.90
N THR A 371 1.45 6.82 29.78
CA THR A 371 1.83 7.83 30.77
C THR A 371 1.11 9.13 30.44
N VAL A 372 0.20 9.56 31.31
CA VAL A 372 -0.48 10.86 31.21
C VAL A 372 0.31 11.89 32.03
N THR A 373 0.70 13.00 31.40
CA THR A 373 1.49 14.07 32.01
C THR A 373 0.71 15.38 32.01
N ALA A 374 0.43 15.90 33.21
CA ALA A 374 -0.21 17.21 33.39
C ALA A 374 0.82 18.28 33.76
N LYS A 375 0.61 19.51 33.28
CA LYS A 375 1.46 20.67 33.54
C LYS A 375 0.64 21.87 33.99
N ASP A 376 1.08 22.55 35.04
CA ASP A 376 0.50 23.81 35.51
C ASP A 376 1.12 25.04 34.82
N ALA A 377 0.55 26.22 35.07
CA ALA A 377 1.00 27.49 34.48
C ALA A 377 2.42 27.90 34.89
N ASN A 378 2.95 27.37 36.00
CA ASN A 378 4.34 27.58 36.43
C ASN A 378 5.31 26.57 35.79
N GLY A 379 4.78 25.58 35.09
CA GLY A 379 5.52 24.55 34.39
C GLY A 379 5.85 23.32 35.23
N ASN A 380 5.29 23.17 36.43
CA ASN A 380 5.46 21.95 37.21
C ASN A 380 4.64 20.82 36.59
N THR A 381 5.24 19.63 36.50
CA THR A 381 4.62 18.47 35.84
C THR A 381 4.40 17.31 36.81
N ARG A 382 3.33 16.56 36.57
CA ARG A 382 3.03 15.29 37.25
C ARG A 382 2.56 14.29 36.23
N SER A 383 3.12 13.09 36.30
CA SER A 383 2.70 11.95 35.50
C SER A 383 2.12 10.82 36.34
N GLU A 384 1.14 10.13 35.77
CA GLU A 384 0.61 8.85 36.23
C GLU A 384 0.36 7.94 35.02
N ASP A 385 0.53 6.64 35.24
CA ASP A 385 0.41 5.63 34.20
C ASP A 385 -0.95 4.93 34.27
N VAL A 386 -1.47 4.56 33.12
CA VAL A 386 -2.54 3.58 32.96
C VAL A 386 -2.09 2.54 31.94
N THR A 387 -2.48 1.28 32.11
CA THR A 387 -2.23 0.25 31.11
C THR A 387 -3.49 0.02 30.31
N VAL A 388 -3.34 -0.01 28.98
CA VAL A 388 -4.35 -0.54 28.07
C VAL A 388 -3.74 -1.74 27.36
N THR A 389 -4.45 -2.86 27.30
CA THR A 389 -3.99 -4.04 26.59
C THR A 389 -4.59 -4.08 25.19
N ILE A 390 -3.74 -4.02 24.17
CA ILE A 390 -4.12 -4.28 22.78
C ILE A 390 -4.00 -5.78 22.54
N GLN A 391 -5.12 -6.47 22.41
CA GLN A 391 -5.09 -7.91 22.17
C GLN A 391 -4.64 -8.17 20.73
N PRO A 392 -3.65 -9.05 20.48
CA PRO A 392 -3.41 -9.53 19.13
C PRO A 392 -4.69 -10.18 18.62
N GLY A 393 -5.02 -9.95 17.34
CA GLY A 393 -6.08 -10.71 16.70
C GLY A 393 -5.87 -12.19 16.94
N ALA A 394 -6.86 -12.86 17.53
CA ALA A 394 -6.76 -14.29 17.72
C ALA A 394 -6.68 -14.93 16.34
N SER A 395 -5.77 -15.88 16.15
CA SER A 395 -5.81 -16.67 14.91
C SER A 395 -7.06 -17.55 14.97
N LEU A 396 -7.84 -17.59 13.89
CA LEU A 396 -8.95 -18.52 13.79
C LEU A 396 -8.49 -19.95 14.11
N PRO A 397 -9.24 -20.70 14.94
CA PRO A 397 -8.94 -22.12 15.12
C PRO A 397 -9.06 -22.85 13.79
N PHE A 398 -8.29 -23.92 13.61
CA PHE A 398 -8.11 -24.63 12.33
C PHE A 398 -9.42 -25.01 11.58
N ASN A 399 -10.53 -25.16 12.28
CA ASN A 399 -11.82 -25.54 11.70
C ASN A 399 -12.75 -24.36 11.37
N ALA A 400 -12.37 -23.12 11.69
CA ALA A 400 -13.15 -21.93 11.41
C ALA A 400 -12.61 -21.20 10.17
N VAL A 401 -13.52 -20.67 9.36
CA VAL A 401 -13.19 -19.88 8.15
C VAL A 401 -13.65 -18.43 8.25
N ALA A 402 -14.57 -18.16 9.17
CA ALA A 402 -15.22 -16.88 9.33
C ALA A 402 -15.67 -16.68 10.77
N PHE A 403 -15.98 -15.43 11.11
CA PHE A 403 -16.48 -15.03 12.42
C PHE A 403 -17.51 -13.90 12.29
N ASN A 404 -18.31 -13.73 13.35
CA ASN A 404 -19.21 -12.61 13.51
C ASN A 404 -18.47 -11.45 14.17
N ASP A 405 -18.15 -10.42 13.38
CA ASP A 405 -17.46 -9.18 13.74
C ASP A 405 -18.37 -8.27 14.56
N GLN A 406 -18.48 -8.53 15.87
CA GLN A 406 -19.50 -7.89 16.70
C GLN A 406 -19.17 -6.44 17.05
N ASP A 407 -17.88 -6.12 17.12
CA ASP A 407 -17.39 -4.79 17.45
C ASP A 407 -16.98 -3.97 16.21
N GLY A 408 -16.89 -4.61 15.03
CA GLY A 408 -16.69 -3.96 13.74
C GLY A 408 -15.23 -3.63 13.43
N ASP A 409 -14.28 -4.20 14.17
CA ASP A 409 -12.85 -3.99 13.94
C ASP A 409 -12.30 -4.86 12.78
N GLY A 410 -13.05 -5.88 12.37
CA GLY A 410 -12.70 -6.82 11.33
C GLY A 410 -11.58 -7.80 11.71
N VAL A 411 -11.32 -8.02 13.00
CA VAL A 411 -10.29 -8.90 13.56
C VAL A 411 -10.94 -9.88 14.53
N TYR A 412 -10.59 -11.17 14.41
CA TYR A 412 -11.21 -12.16 15.30
C TYR A 412 -10.82 -11.95 16.77
N ASP A 413 -11.82 -11.84 17.63
CA ASP A 413 -11.67 -11.86 19.08
C ASP A 413 -12.18 -13.18 19.71
N GLY A 414 -11.65 -13.57 20.87
CA GLY A 414 -12.03 -14.83 21.51
C GLY A 414 -13.50 -14.92 21.99
N SER A 415 -14.24 -13.81 21.96
CA SER A 415 -15.65 -13.69 22.37
C SER A 415 -16.62 -13.80 21.19
N GLU A 416 -16.13 -13.59 19.97
CA GLU A 416 -16.89 -13.64 18.74
C GLU A 416 -17.30 -15.06 18.34
N GLU A 417 -18.47 -15.13 17.69
CA GLU A 417 -18.99 -16.39 17.19
C GLU A 417 -18.23 -16.81 15.93
N LEU A 418 -17.70 -18.04 15.96
CA LEU A 418 -16.97 -18.65 14.87
C LEU A 418 -17.88 -19.49 13.98
N TYR A 419 -17.56 -19.53 12.70
CA TYR A 419 -18.24 -20.37 11.71
C TYR A 419 -17.27 -21.32 11.03
N THR A 420 -17.62 -22.61 10.99
CA THR A 420 -16.97 -23.58 10.11
C THR A 420 -17.31 -23.32 8.65
N GLU A 421 -16.54 -23.89 7.72
CA GLU A 421 -16.79 -23.77 6.27
C GLU A 421 -18.24 -24.10 5.89
N SER A 422 -18.79 -25.19 6.44
CA SER A 422 -20.16 -25.61 6.14
C SER A 422 -21.23 -24.68 6.73
N GLU A 423 -20.94 -24.03 7.85
CA GLU A 423 -21.86 -23.08 8.49
C GLU A 423 -21.84 -21.74 7.76
N ALA A 424 -20.63 -21.21 7.53
CA ALA A 424 -20.43 -19.95 6.82
C ALA A 424 -21.02 -20.00 5.40
N ALA A 425 -20.82 -21.10 4.66
CA ALA A 425 -21.30 -21.24 3.29
C ALA A 425 -22.83 -21.20 3.14
N GLN A 426 -23.60 -21.44 4.21
CA GLN A 426 -25.07 -21.48 4.19
C GLN A 426 -25.67 -20.60 5.30
N LEU A 427 -24.95 -19.55 5.72
CA LEU A 427 -25.31 -18.73 6.86
C LEU A 427 -26.53 -17.86 6.53
N ASP A 428 -27.59 -17.99 7.34
CA ASP A 428 -28.84 -17.21 7.21
C ASP A 428 -29.16 -16.58 8.58
N THR A 429 -28.32 -15.64 8.99
CA THR A 429 -28.42 -14.97 10.30
C THR A 429 -27.87 -13.56 10.17
N SER A 430 -28.56 -12.59 10.76
CA SER A 430 -28.20 -11.18 10.70
C SER A 430 -26.95 -10.87 11.57
N VAL A 431 -25.77 -11.15 11.02
CA VAL A 431 -24.44 -10.91 11.63
C VAL A 431 -23.54 -10.08 10.71
N ASP A 432 -22.48 -9.49 11.25
CA ASP A 432 -21.41 -8.90 10.44
C ASP A 432 -20.39 -10.00 10.16
N LEU A 433 -20.43 -10.60 8.97
CA LEU A 433 -19.60 -11.76 8.67
C LEU A 433 -18.25 -11.32 8.11
N VAL A 434 -17.16 -11.66 8.79
CA VAL A 434 -15.81 -11.57 8.21
C VAL A 434 -15.33 -12.96 7.83
N VAL A 435 -14.98 -13.15 6.56
CA VAL A 435 -14.40 -14.38 6.04
C VAL A 435 -12.90 -14.18 5.87
N GLU A 436 -12.12 -14.98 6.60
CA GLU A 436 -10.67 -14.85 6.66
C GLU A 436 -9.95 -16.01 5.95
N ASN A 437 -10.61 -17.15 5.79
CA ASN A 437 -10.10 -18.28 5.02
C ASN A 437 -11.04 -18.66 3.88
N ASP A 438 -10.50 -19.33 2.86
CA ASP A 438 -11.26 -19.79 1.70
C ASP A 438 -12.45 -20.66 2.09
N ILE A 439 -13.54 -20.54 1.32
CA ILE A 439 -14.73 -21.39 1.43
C ILE A 439 -14.93 -22.13 0.13
N THR A 440 -14.84 -23.46 0.17
CA THR A 440 -15.17 -24.33 -0.97
C THR A 440 -16.37 -25.20 -0.62
N ALA A 441 -17.54 -24.84 -1.15
CA ALA A 441 -18.79 -25.55 -0.86
C ALA A 441 -19.51 -26.01 -2.13
N ASN A 442 -20.43 -26.96 -2.00
CA ASN A 442 -21.27 -27.34 -3.15
C ASN A 442 -22.20 -26.19 -3.59
N LYS A 443 -22.64 -25.36 -2.65
CA LYS A 443 -23.44 -24.15 -2.85
C LYS A 443 -23.00 -23.14 -1.80
N VAL A 444 -22.95 -21.86 -2.16
CA VAL A 444 -22.75 -20.76 -1.23
C VAL A 444 -24.02 -19.90 -1.25
N ASP A 445 -24.67 -19.74 -0.11
CA ASP A 445 -25.92 -18.99 0.07
C ASP A 445 -25.87 -18.30 1.43
N ILE A 446 -25.36 -17.07 1.43
CA ILE A 446 -25.08 -16.27 2.63
C ILE A 446 -26.07 -15.12 2.68
N SER A 447 -26.85 -15.06 3.76
CA SER A 447 -27.82 -14.00 4.07
C SER A 447 -27.53 -13.45 5.46
N THR A 448 -26.82 -12.32 5.51
CA THR A 448 -26.30 -11.72 6.75
C THR A 448 -26.55 -10.21 6.79
N ARG A 449 -26.08 -9.54 7.84
CA ARG A 449 -26.14 -8.07 7.90
C ARG A 449 -25.10 -7.48 6.96
N SER A 450 -23.84 -7.84 7.12
CA SER A 450 -22.75 -7.49 6.21
C SER A 450 -21.88 -8.72 5.89
N VAL A 451 -21.10 -8.63 4.82
CA VAL A 451 -20.05 -9.60 4.47
C VAL A 451 -18.79 -8.85 4.10
N LYS A 452 -17.67 -9.21 4.73
CA LYS A 452 -16.32 -8.75 4.40
C LYS A 452 -15.42 -9.95 4.11
N LEU A 453 -14.79 -9.98 2.95
CA LEU A 453 -13.70 -10.94 2.67
C LEU A 453 -12.38 -10.27 3.00
N LYS A 454 -11.48 -10.98 3.68
CA LYS A 454 -10.08 -10.56 3.77
C LYS A 454 -9.41 -10.68 2.40
N SER A 455 -8.40 -9.86 2.17
CA SER A 455 -7.71 -9.82 0.88
C SER A 455 -7.10 -11.18 0.54
N GLY A 456 -7.31 -11.63 -0.70
CA GLY A 456 -6.85 -12.93 -1.19
C GLY A 456 -7.76 -14.12 -0.88
N VAL A 457 -8.82 -13.94 -0.09
CA VAL A 457 -9.79 -15.01 0.21
C VAL A 457 -10.63 -15.36 -1.03
N THR A 458 -10.88 -16.66 -1.21
CA THR A 458 -11.69 -17.21 -2.30
C THR A 458 -12.96 -17.88 -1.78
N LEU A 459 -14.11 -17.52 -2.35
CA LEU A 459 -15.35 -18.29 -2.25
C LEU A 459 -15.58 -19.08 -3.54
N SER A 460 -15.53 -20.41 -3.48
CA SER A 460 -15.70 -21.29 -4.64
C SER A 460 -16.87 -22.27 -4.48
N THR A 461 -17.64 -22.47 -5.56
CA THR A 461 -18.76 -23.41 -5.58
C THR A 461 -19.07 -23.98 -6.96
N ASN A 462 -19.55 -25.22 -7.01
CA ASN A 462 -20.05 -25.82 -8.26
C ASN A 462 -21.47 -25.37 -8.65
N ASN A 463 -22.24 -24.82 -7.71
CA ASN A 463 -23.59 -24.29 -7.93
C ASN A 463 -23.59 -22.77 -7.75
N GLU A 464 -24.78 -22.18 -7.56
CA GLU A 464 -24.91 -20.74 -7.32
C GLU A 464 -24.09 -20.30 -6.09
N LEU A 465 -23.40 -19.17 -6.25
CA LEU A 465 -22.81 -18.35 -5.21
C LEU A 465 -23.72 -17.15 -5.00
N LYS A 466 -24.40 -17.10 -3.86
CA LYS A 466 -25.33 -16.04 -3.52
C LYS A 466 -24.90 -15.36 -2.22
N LEU A 467 -24.71 -14.04 -2.28
CA LEU A 467 -24.63 -13.16 -1.11
C LEU A 467 -25.84 -12.22 -1.14
N ASP A 468 -26.70 -12.26 -0.13
CA ASP A 468 -27.94 -11.46 -0.03
C ASP A 468 -27.99 -10.81 1.34
N VAL A 469 -27.31 -9.67 1.43
CA VAL A 469 -27.01 -9.00 2.70
C VAL A 469 -27.87 -7.75 2.88
N SER A 470 -28.17 -7.39 4.12
CA SER A 470 -28.99 -6.21 4.39
C SER A 470 -28.20 -4.90 4.29
N GLU A 471 -26.90 -4.92 4.55
CA GLU A 471 -25.98 -3.79 4.52
C GLU A 471 -24.88 -4.05 3.47
N ARG A 472 -23.61 -3.87 3.83
CA ARG A 472 -22.49 -3.82 2.88
C ARG A 472 -21.98 -5.22 2.49
N ILE A 473 -21.64 -5.36 1.21
CA ILE A 473 -20.73 -6.42 0.74
C ILE A 473 -19.38 -5.75 0.45
N ASP A 474 -18.33 -6.27 1.07
CA ASP A 474 -16.95 -5.87 0.82
C ASP A 474 -16.12 -7.11 0.45
N LEU A 475 -15.62 -7.17 -0.79
CA LEU A 475 -14.84 -8.31 -1.25
C LEU A 475 -13.34 -8.16 -0.99
N GLY A 476 -12.83 -6.99 -0.60
CA GLY A 476 -11.41 -6.80 -0.24
C GLY A 476 -10.38 -7.25 -1.29
N GLY A 477 -10.72 -7.25 -2.58
CA GLY A 477 -9.88 -7.84 -3.65
C GLY A 477 -9.86 -9.38 -3.68
N GLY A 478 -10.81 -10.03 -3.02
CA GLY A 478 -11.00 -11.48 -3.01
C GLY A 478 -11.56 -12.04 -4.32
N THR A 479 -11.68 -13.36 -4.37
CA THR A 479 -12.15 -14.10 -5.55
C THR A 479 -13.50 -14.77 -5.29
N LEU A 480 -14.44 -14.63 -6.23
CA LEU A 480 -15.69 -15.39 -6.26
C LEU A 480 -15.70 -16.28 -7.51
N ASP A 481 -15.74 -17.59 -7.32
CA ASP A 481 -15.76 -18.57 -8.41
C ASP A 481 -17.01 -19.46 -8.32
N SER A 482 -17.84 -19.42 -9.37
CA SER A 482 -19.06 -20.23 -9.45
C SER A 482 -19.14 -21.02 -10.74
N GLY A 483 -19.25 -22.35 -10.59
CA GLY A 483 -19.63 -23.30 -11.63
C GLY A 483 -21.07 -23.14 -12.16
N ASN A 484 -21.84 -22.18 -11.62
CA ASN A 484 -23.14 -21.78 -12.16
C ASN A 484 -23.27 -20.25 -12.16
N LYS A 485 -23.88 -19.63 -11.15
CA LYS A 485 -24.24 -18.20 -11.14
C LYS A 485 -23.64 -17.50 -9.93
N ILE A 486 -23.22 -16.25 -10.12
CA ILE A 486 -22.95 -15.30 -9.02
C ILE A 486 -24.13 -14.33 -8.88
N THR A 487 -24.69 -14.25 -7.68
CA THR A 487 -25.72 -13.27 -7.29
C THR A 487 -25.26 -12.52 -6.05
N LEU A 488 -24.88 -11.25 -6.19
CA LEU A 488 -24.58 -10.38 -5.05
C LEU A 488 -25.69 -9.35 -4.92
N LYS A 489 -26.23 -9.23 -3.70
CA LYS A 489 -27.26 -8.27 -3.39
C LYS A 489 -26.97 -7.61 -2.05
N SER A 490 -26.84 -6.30 -2.05
CA SER A 490 -26.84 -5.46 -0.86
C SER A 490 -28.16 -4.70 -0.82
N SER A 491 -28.83 -4.73 0.33
CA SER A 491 -30.08 -3.98 0.54
C SER A 491 -29.83 -2.53 0.97
N SER A 492 -28.64 -2.22 1.50
CA SER A 492 -28.21 -0.87 1.92
C SER A 492 -26.69 -0.76 1.95
N SER A 493 -26.13 0.45 1.86
CA SER A 493 -24.67 0.73 1.90
C SER A 493 -23.83 0.24 0.71
N GLY A 494 -24.43 -0.50 -0.24
CA GLY A 494 -23.80 -0.83 -1.51
C GLY A 494 -22.86 -2.04 -1.51
N ILE A 495 -22.14 -2.19 -2.62
CA ILE A 495 -21.21 -3.29 -2.88
C ILE A 495 -19.85 -2.70 -3.24
N ASP A 496 -18.81 -3.18 -2.59
CA ASP A 496 -17.43 -2.89 -2.93
C ASP A 496 -16.71 -4.17 -3.34
N ALA A 497 -16.32 -4.19 -4.61
CA ALA A 497 -15.54 -5.25 -5.22
C ALA A 497 -14.32 -4.67 -5.93
N GLN A 498 -13.74 -3.59 -5.38
CA GLN A 498 -12.49 -3.04 -5.88
C GLN A 498 -11.39 -4.11 -5.94
N GLY A 499 -10.75 -4.24 -7.10
CA GLY A 499 -9.69 -5.22 -7.36
C GLY A 499 -10.10 -6.69 -7.25
N ALA A 500 -11.40 -6.99 -7.12
CA ALA A 500 -11.89 -8.35 -6.94
C ALA A 500 -11.95 -9.11 -8.27
N THR A 501 -11.83 -10.43 -8.20
CA THR A 501 -12.00 -11.34 -9.36
C THR A 501 -13.29 -12.12 -9.22
N LEU A 502 -14.17 -12.06 -10.22
CA LEU A 502 -15.45 -12.76 -10.23
C LEU A 502 -15.56 -13.63 -11.50
N GLU A 503 -15.71 -14.94 -11.34
CA GLU A 503 -15.89 -15.89 -12.45
C GLU A 503 -17.21 -16.66 -12.31
N SER A 504 -18.04 -16.61 -13.36
CA SER A 504 -19.33 -17.32 -13.42
C SER A 504 -19.48 -18.10 -14.71
N LYS A 505 -19.77 -19.41 -14.61
CA LYS A 505 -20.10 -20.28 -15.76
C LYS A 505 -21.51 -20.05 -16.34
N ASN A 506 -22.28 -19.12 -15.78
CA ASN A 506 -23.60 -18.74 -16.25
C ASN A 506 -23.81 -17.24 -15.98
N GLU A 507 -24.90 -16.82 -15.33
CA GLU A 507 -25.18 -15.39 -15.11
C GLU A 507 -24.32 -14.81 -13.96
N MET A 508 -23.99 -13.54 -14.06
CA MET A 508 -23.45 -12.74 -12.98
C MET A 508 -24.38 -11.54 -12.76
N LYS A 509 -24.85 -11.39 -11.52
CA LYS A 509 -25.75 -10.29 -11.14
C LYS A 509 -25.29 -9.64 -9.84
N LEU A 510 -24.95 -8.36 -9.90
CA LEU A 510 -24.64 -7.53 -8.75
C LEU A 510 -25.73 -6.46 -8.62
N THR A 511 -26.28 -6.27 -7.42
CA THR A 511 -27.35 -5.31 -7.17
C THR A 511 -27.16 -4.63 -5.82
N ALA A 512 -26.83 -3.35 -5.83
CA ALA A 512 -26.96 -2.46 -4.68
C ALA A 512 -28.35 -1.80 -4.73
N ASP A 513 -29.30 -2.32 -3.96
CA ASP A 513 -30.68 -1.78 -3.90
C ASP A 513 -30.71 -0.39 -3.25
N ASP A 514 -29.79 -0.13 -2.32
CA ASP A 514 -29.52 1.18 -1.76
C ASP A 514 -28.00 1.38 -1.54
N GLY A 515 -27.41 2.39 -2.17
CA GLY A 515 -25.97 2.65 -2.18
C GLY A 515 -25.29 2.47 -3.54
N ASP A 516 -23.98 2.62 -3.54
CA ASP A 516 -23.13 2.61 -4.74
C ASP A 516 -22.62 1.20 -5.07
N LEU A 517 -22.14 1.04 -6.30
CA LEU A 517 -21.42 -0.15 -6.76
C LEU A 517 -20.00 0.24 -7.17
N ASN A 518 -19.02 -0.11 -6.33
CA ASN A 518 -17.60 0.11 -6.57
C ASN A 518 -16.95 -1.16 -7.15
N LEU A 519 -16.38 -1.03 -8.34
CA LEU A 519 -15.77 -2.08 -9.17
C LEU A 519 -14.42 -1.61 -9.74
N ILE A 520 -13.78 -0.61 -9.11
CA ILE A 520 -12.48 -0.10 -9.58
C ILE A 520 -11.49 -1.26 -9.74
N ASP A 521 -10.88 -1.38 -10.91
CA ASP A 521 -9.89 -2.42 -11.25
C ASP A 521 -10.39 -3.88 -11.06
N ALA A 522 -11.71 -4.11 -11.00
CA ALA A 522 -12.27 -5.45 -10.89
C ALA A 522 -12.12 -6.25 -12.19
N ASP A 523 -11.92 -7.57 -12.09
CA ASP A 523 -11.94 -8.50 -13.22
C ASP A 523 -13.17 -9.41 -13.12
N MET A 524 -14.07 -9.31 -14.10
CA MET A 524 -15.38 -9.95 -14.06
C MET A 524 -15.64 -10.73 -15.34
N ASN A 525 -15.75 -12.06 -15.25
CA ASN A 525 -16.00 -12.93 -16.39
C ASN A 525 -17.27 -13.77 -16.20
N SER A 526 -18.17 -13.71 -17.19
CA SER A 526 -19.40 -14.48 -17.22
C SER A 526 -19.56 -15.22 -18.55
N GLU A 527 -19.73 -16.54 -18.49
CA GLU A 527 -20.06 -17.38 -19.66
C GLU A 527 -21.51 -17.22 -20.17
N ASN A 528 -22.30 -16.34 -19.55
CA ASN A 528 -23.61 -15.93 -20.06
C ASN A 528 -23.80 -14.42 -19.94
N LYS A 529 -24.49 -13.92 -18.91
CA LYS A 529 -24.94 -12.51 -18.84
C LYS A 529 -24.34 -11.81 -17.62
N VAL A 530 -23.91 -10.56 -17.80
CA VAL A 530 -23.54 -9.65 -16.71
C VAL A 530 -24.64 -8.60 -16.53
N THR A 531 -25.16 -8.48 -15.31
CA THR A 531 -26.12 -7.44 -14.90
C THR A 531 -25.64 -6.73 -13.65
N LEU A 532 -25.33 -5.44 -13.78
CA LEU A 532 -24.87 -4.59 -12.70
C LEU A 532 -25.88 -3.46 -12.48
N SER A 533 -26.28 -3.24 -11.24
CA SER A 533 -27.23 -2.19 -10.89
C SER A 533 -26.91 -1.59 -9.52
N ALA A 534 -26.89 -0.27 -9.44
CA ALA A 534 -26.83 0.47 -8.18
C ALA A 534 -27.99 1.46 -8.08
N SER A 535 -28.45 1.74 -6.86
CA SER A 535 -29.37 2.84 -6.61
C SER A 535 -28.66 4.19 -6.66
N GLY A 536 -27.37 4.22 -6.30
CA GLY A 536 -26.49 5.37 -6.41
C GLY A 536 -25.63 5.31 -7.68
N GLU A 537 -24.34 5.58 -7.51
CA GLU A 537 -23.32 5.59 -8.56
C GLU A 537 -22.84 4.19 -8.91
N VAL A 538 -22.32 4.04 -10.13
CA VAL A 538 -21.53 2.87 -10.53
C VAL A 538 -20.15 3.35 -10.93
N ASN A 539 -19.13 2.92 -10.20
CA ASN A 539 -17.74 3.19 -10.52
C ASN A 539 -17.03 1.90 -10.89
N ALA A 540 -16.69 1.72 -12.17
CA ALA A 540 -15.90 0.60 -12.66
C ALA A 540 -14.69 1.11 -13.46
N GLN A 541 -14.05 2.18 -12.96
CA GLN A 541 -12.81 2.69 -13.52
C GLN A 541 -11.75 1.59 -13.59
N GLY A 542 -11.08 1.44 -14.73
CA GLY A 542 -10.02 0.43 -14.92
C GLY A 542 -10.48 -1.04 -14.93
N ALA A 543 -11.78 -1.31 -14.74
CA ALA A 543 -12.30 -2.67 -14.66
C ALA A 543 -12.23 -3.40 -16.01
N THR A 544 -12.10 -4.74 -15.96
CA THR A 544 -12.31 -5.62 -17.11
C THR A 544 -13.59 -6.41 -16.89
N ILE A 545 -14.55 -6.29 -17.82
CA ILE A 545 -15.86 -6.95 -17.71
C ILE A 545 -16.14 -7.70 -19.01
N GLU A 546 -16.31 -9.02 -18.91
CA GLU A 546 -16.60 -9.91 -20.01
C GLU A 546 -17.94 -10.65 -19.86
N SER A 547 -18.70 -10.70 -20.95
CA SER A 547 -19.97 -11.42 -21.04
C SER A 547 -20.06 -12.20 -22.36
N LYS A 548 -20.29 -13.52 -22.29
CA LYS A 548 -20.55 -14.34 -23.50
C LYS A 548 -21.97 -14.18 -24.06
N ASN A 549 -22.78 -13.30 -23.49
CA ASN A 549 -24.09 -12.90 -23.99
C ASN A 549 -24.30 -11.39 -23.76
N GLU A 550 -25.30 -10.96 -22.97
CA GLU A 550 -25.63 -9.55 -22.74
C GLU A 550 -24.82 -8.97 -21.57
N MET A 551 -24.43 -7.71 -21.70
CA MET A 551 -23.97 -6.88 -20.58
C MET A 551 -24.94 -5.71 -20.38
N LYS A 552 -25.38 -5.52 -19.14
CA LYS A 552 -26.19 -4.36 -18.74
C LYS A 552 -25.66 -3.76 -17.44
N ILE A 553 -25.35 -2.47 -17.47
CA ILE A 553 -24.91 -1.68 -16.32
C ILE A 553 -25.91 -0.54 -16.10
N THR A 554 -26.33 -0.32 -14.86
CA THR A 554 -27.35 0.68 -14.51
C THR A 554 -26.97 1.44 -13.23
N ALA A 555 -26.78 2.75 -13.32
CA ALA A 555 -26.70 3.67 -12.17
C ALA A 555 -28.03 4.42 -12.06
N ASN A 556 -28.86 4.12 -11.06
CA ASN A 556 -30.22 4.67 -10.97
C ASN A 556 -30.32 6.02 -10.24
N GLY A 557 -29.27 6.44 -9.53
CA GLY A 557 -29.29 7.66 -8.72
C GLY A 557 -28.01 8.48 -8.75
N GLY A 558 -27.07 8.16 -9.63
CA GLY A 558 -25.81 8.88 -9.78
C GLY A 558 -25.14 8.67 -11.12
N ASP A 559 -23.88 9.09 -11.20
CA ASP A 559 -23.02 8.96 -12.37
C ASP A 559 -22.60 7.50 -12.62
N MET A 560 -22.21 7.24 -13.85
CA MET A 560 -21.56 6.00 -14.25
C MET A 560 -20.15 6.31 -14.73
N ASN A 561 -19.15 5.95 -13.94
CA ASN A 561 -17.74 6.10 -14.31
C ASN A 561 -17.19 4.76 -14.81
N LEU A 562 -16.85 4.69 -16.10
CA LEU A 562 -16.23 3.54 -16.74
C LEU A 562 -14.88 3.94 -17.36
N SER A 563 -14.27 5.04 -16.91
CA SER A 563 -13.04 5.53 -17.50
C SER A 563 -11.91 4.48 -17.42
N GLY A 564 -11.12 4.35 -18.49
CA GLY A 564 -10.02 3.38 -18.55
C GLY A 564 -10.40 1.90 -18.53
N SER A 565 -11.69 1.55 -18.56
CA SER A 565 -12.16 0.16 -18.45
C SER A 565 -12.21 -0.57 -19.80
N ALA A 566 -12.31 -1.90 -19.76
CA ALA A 566 -12.50 -2.77 -20.92
C ALA A 566 -13.80 -3.58 -20.79
N LEU A 567 -14.77 -3.31 -21.65
CA LEU A 567 -16.09 -3.95 -21.64
C LEU A 567 -16.30 -4.77 -22.91
N THR A 568 -16.39 -6.10 -22.77
CA THR A 568 -16.59 -7.02 -23.89
C THR A 568 -17.87 -7.84 -23.74
N SER A 569 -18.68 -7.86 -24.79
CA SER A 569 -19.93 -8.63 -24.85
C SER A 569 -20.11 -9.35 -26.20
N ASP A 570 -20.39 -10.64 -26.15
CA ASP A 570 -20.71 -11.46 -27.33
C ASP A 570 -22.11 -11.17 -27.92
N ASN A 571 -22.85 -10.21 -27.36
CA ASN A 571 -24.15 -9.78 -27.88
C ASN A 571 -24.32 -8.26 -27.85
N LYS A 572 -24.66 -7.70 -26.69
CA LYS A 572 -24.99 -6.27 -26.58
C LYS A 572 -24.54 -5.70 -25.23
N ILE A 573 -24.11 -4.44 -25.26
CA ILE A 573 -23.78 -3.64 -24.09
C ILE A 573 -24.87 -2.56 -23.94
N THR A 574 -25.45 -2.46 -22.75
CA THR A 574 -26.45 -1.44 -22.41
C THR A 574 -26.02 -0.68 -21.17
N LEU A 575 -25.77 0.61 -21.30
CA LEU A 575 -25.37 1.53 -20.25
C LEU A 575 -26.52 2.50 -19.96
N ILE A 576 -26.91 2.61 -18.70
CA ILE A 576 -28.02 3.48 -18.27
C ILE A 576 -27.56 4.22 -17.02
N SER A 577 -27.62 5.55 -17.05
CA SER A 577 -27.28 6.41 -15.91
C SER A 577 -28.40 7.44 -15.72
N SER A 578 -28.74 7.72 -14.45
CA SER A 578 -29.62 8.83 -14.08
C SER A 578 -28.91 10.18 -14.08
N ALA A 579 -27.62 10.22 -14.38
CA ALA A 579 -26.80 11.41 -14.50
C ALA A 579 -25.85 11.26 -15.71
N ASP A 580 -24.54 11.46 -15.54
CA ASP A 580 -23.56 11.38 -16.61
C ASP A 580 -23.03 9.94 -16.81
N ILE A 581 -22.46 9.69 -17.98
CA ILE A 581 -21.71 8.46 -18.30
C ILE A 581 -20.33 8.86 -18.80
N ASP A 582 -19.29 8.42 -18.11
CA ASP A 582 -17.90 8.66 -18.48
C ASP A 582 -17.28 7.42 -19.12
N LEU A 583 -16.95 7.51 -20.41
CA LEU A 583 -16.27 6.47 -21.19
C LEU A 583 -14.89 6.92 -21.67
N ARG A 584 -14.28 7.90 -21.02
CA ARG A 584 -12.94 8.35 -21.41
C ARG A 584 -11.92 7.24 -21.21
N ASP A 585 -11.08 7.01 -22.22
CA ASP A 585 -10.08 5.95 -22.25
C ASP A 585 -10.66 4.51 -22.15
N THR A 586 -11.95 4.34 -22.42
CA THR A 586 -12.64 3.04 -22.34
C THR A 586 -12.59 2.28 -23.66
N GLU A 587 -12.42 0.96 -23.58
CA GLU A 587 -12.62 0.03 -24.69
C GLU A 587 -13.99 -0.66 -24.59
N LEU A 588 -14.83 -0.51 -25.62
CA LEU A 588 -16.16 -1.15 -25.70
C LEU A 588 -16.25 -2.04 -26.94
N GLN A 589 -16.48 -3.32 -26.73
CA GLN A 589 -16.62 -4.31 -27.79
C GLN A 589 -17.92 -5.10 -27.66
N ALA A 590 -18.82 -4.99 -28.64
CA ALA A 590 -20.05 -5.78 -28.70
C ALA A 590 -20.28 -6.40 -30.09
N LYS A 591 -20.80 -7.62 -30.19
CA LYS A 591 -21.11 -8.21 -31.51
C LYS A 591 -22.26 -7.50 -32.25
N ASN A 592 -23.31 -7.08 -31.54
CA ASN A 592 -24.55 -6.60 -32.16
C ASN A 592 -24.85 -5.12 -31.88
N GLN A 593 -24.81 -4.69 -30.61
CA GLN A 593 -25.32 -3.35 -30.25
C GLN A 593 -24.65 -2.80 -28.99
N ILE A 594 -24.32 -1.51 -29.03
CA ILE A 594 -23.97 -0.72 -27.86
C ILE A 594 -24.99 0.42 -27.74
N LYS A 595 -25.55 0.59 -26.54
CA LYS A 595 -26.52 1.64 -26.22
C LYS A 595 -26.09 2.36 -24.95
N ALA A 596 -26.17 3.69 -24.98
CA ALA A 596 -25.96 4.54 -23.82
C ALA A 596 -27.20 5.42 -23.60
N THR A 597 -27.66 5.49 -22.35
CA THR A 597 -28.78 6.32 -21.92
C THR A 597 -28.37 7.07 -20.66
N PRO A 598 -27.62 8.20 -20.75
CA PRO A 598 -27.45 9.11 -19.62
C PRO A 598 -28.79 9.79 -19.29
N ALA A 599 -28.82 10.68 -18.29
CA ALA A 599 -29.97 11.56 -18.09
C ALA A 599 -30.25 12.43 -19.32
N SER A 600 -31.47 12.94 -19.45
CA SER A 600 -31.82 13.89 -20.51
C SER A 600 -30.99 15.17 -20.49
N ALA A 601 -30.54 15.60 -19.30
CA ALA A 601 -29.60 16.70 -19.09
C ALA A 601 -28.15 16.22 -18.91
N GLY A 602 -27.93 14.91 -18.90
CA GLY A 602 -26.62 14.31 -18.70
C GLY A 602 -25.80 14.25 -19.99
N THR A 603 -24.53 13.91 -19.81
CA THR A 603 -23.51 13.90 -20.85
C THR A 603 -22.86 12.53 -20.92
N LEU A 604 -22.70 12.04 -22.14
CA LEU A 604 -21.78 10.95 -22.46
C LEU A 604 -20.40 11.55 -22.77
N PHE A 605 -19.41 11.30 -21.92
CA PHE A 605 -18.04 11.73 -22.15
C PHE A 605 -17.24 10.66 -22.89
N VAL A 606 -16.60 11.07 -23.98
CA VAL A 606 -15.68 10.25 -24.77
C VAL A 606 -14.46 11.10 -25.13
N ASN A 607 -13.32 10.49 -25.40
CA ASN A 607 -12.12 11.22 -25.80
C ASN A 607 -11.37 10.55 -26.95
N ASN A 608 -10.58 11.39 -27.60
CA ASN A 608 -9.60 11.04 -28.60
C ASN A 608 -8.30 11.70 -28.12
N ASN A 609 -7.24 10.90 -28.04
CA ASN A 609 -5.93 11.31 -27.54
C ASN A 609 -4.91 11.48 -28.67
N ASP A 610 -5.36 11.46 -29.93
CA ASP A 610 -4.59 11.64 -31.16
C ASP A 610 -3.39 10.66 -31.23
N GLY A 611 -3.67 9.35 -31.11
CA GLY A 611 -2.64 8.33 -30.92
C GLY A 611 -2.98 6.90 -31.32
N THR A 612 -2.21 5.96 -30.78
CA THR A 612 -2.45 4.52 -30.85
C THR A 612 -3.30 4.08 -29.66
N ARG A 613 -3.74 2.81 -29.65
CA ARG A 613 -4.50 2.24 -28.53
C ARG A 613 -3.78 2.32 -27.18
N ALA A 614 -2.44 2.38 -27.21
CA ALA A 614 -1.61 2.54 -26.03
C ALA A 614 -1.61 3.97 -25.44
N ASP A 615 -2.06 4.97 -26.21
CA ASP A 615 -2.12 6.37 -25.78
C ASP A 615 -3.47 6.72 -25.09
N GLY A 616 -4.33 5.71 -24.89
CA GLY A 616 -5.69 5.88 -24.39
C GLY A 616 -6.67 6.31 -25.49
N GLY A 617 -7.79 6.91 -25.07
CA GLY A 617 -8.92 7.28 -25.92
C GLY A 617 -10.06 6.27 -25.88
N THR A 618 -11.26 6.72 -26.24
CA THR A 618 -12.43 5.84 -26.26
C THR A 618 -12.45 5.02 -27.55
N TYR A 619 -12.43 3.69 -27.44
CA TYR A 619 -12.55 2.74 -28.56
C TYR A 619 -13.91 2.06 -28.55
N ILE A 620 -14.71 2.27 -29.60
CA ILE A 620 -16.02 1.64 -29.80
C ILE A 620 -15.93 0.74 -31.02
N GLU A 621 -16.03 -0.57 -30.80
CA GLU A 621 -15.76 -1.58 -31.83
C GLU A 621 -16.80 -2.70 -31.82
N TYR A 622 -16.96 -3.34 -32.98
CA TYR A 622 -17.48 -4.69 -33.04
C TYR A 622 -16.37 -5.69 -32.72
N GLN A 623 -16.69 -6.91 -32.27
CA GLN A 623 -15.67 -7.91 -31.93
C GLN A 623 -14.75 -8.36 -33.09
N ASN A 624 -15.07 -8.00 -34.33
CA ASN A 624 -14.16 -8.17 -35.46
C ASN A 624 -13.24 -6.96 -35.67
N GLU A 625 -13.09 -6.12 -34.63
CA GLU A 625 -12.29 -4.90 -34.55
C GLU A 625 -12.69 -3.83 -35.59
N ASN A 626 -13.83 -3.99 -36.25
CA ASN A 626 -14.37 -2.95 -37.12
C ASN A 626 -14.97 -1.84 -36.28
N LYS A 627 -14.98 -0.64 -36.87
CA LYS A 627 -15.59 0.56 -36.30
C LYS A 627 -17.01 0.26 -35.82
N GLY A 628 -17.24 0.41 -34.51
CA GLY A 628 -18.53 0.25 -33.86
C GLY A 628 -19.31 1.56 -33.75
N GLU A 629 -20.51 1.47 -33.17
CA GLU A 629 -21.40 2.61 -32.93
C GLU A 629 -22.06 2.51 -31.55
N ILE A 630 -22.01 3.58 -30.77
CA ILE A 630 -22.89 3.79 -29.62
C ILE A 630 -24.14 4.52 -30.10
N ARG A 631 -25.32 3.93 -29.87
CA ARG A 631 -26.61 4.61 -30.04
C ARG A 631 -27.02 5.32 -28.77
N LEU A 632 -26.80 6.62 -28.71
CA LEU A 632 -27.20 7.49 -27.61
C LEU A 632 -28.72 7.68 -27.63
N GLN A 633 -29.40 7.29 -26.56
CA GLN A 633 -30.87 7.37 -26.52
C GLN A 633 -31.40 8.74 -26.10
N GLN A 634 -30.61 9.49 -25.31
CA GLN A 634 -30.91 10.84 -24.83
C GLN A 634 -29.64 11.50 -24.26
N GLY A 635 -29.73 12.78 -23.86
CA GLY A 635 -28.61 13.53 -23.31
C GLY A 635 -27.72 14.16 -24.39
N SER A 636 -26.53 14.58 -23.99
CA SER A 636 -25.54 15.18 -24.88
C SER A 636 -24.26 14.33 -24.97
N VAL A 637 -23.39 14.64 -25.94
CA VAL A 637 -22.07 14.00 -26.08
C VAL A 637 -21.02 15.09 -25.94
N SER A 638 -19.98 14.80 -25.16
CA SER A 638 -18.79 15.65 -25.06
C SER A 638 -17.56 14.88 -25.54
N GLY A 639 -16.83 15.48 -26.47
CA GLY A 639 -15.66 14.88 -27.11
C GLY A 639 -16.00 14.00 -28.31
N THR A 640 -14.97 13.34 -28.83
CA THR A 640 -15.05 12.41 -29.97
C THR A 640 -14.28 11.15 -29.61
N PRO A 641 -14.75 9.93 -29.93
CA PRO A 641 -13.99 8.72 -29.66
C PRO A 641 -12.76 8.63 -30.57
N GLU A 642 -11.72 7.95 -30.09
CA GLU A 642 -10.53 7.59 -30.87
C GLU A 642 -10.91 6.69 -32.07
N LYS A 643 -11.77 5.69 -31.81
CA LYS A 643 -12.32 4.81 -32.83
C LYS A 643 -13.81 4.53 -32.57
N GLY A 644 -14.59 4.47 -33.65
CA GLY A 644 -16.04 4.30 -33.56
C GLY A 644 -16.81 5.59 -33.78
N ASP A 645 -18.13 5.53 -33.65
CA ASP A 645 -19.02 6.68 -33.72
C ASP A 645 -20.00 6.69 -32.55
N VAL A 646 -20.44 7.89 -32.16
CA VAL A 646 -21.61 8.07 -31.30
C VAL A 646 -22.70 8.73 -32.13
N THR A 647 -23.86 8.07 -32.24
CA THR A 647 -25.01 8.58 -32.97
C THR A 647 -26.20 8.80 -32.05
N GLN A 648 -26.96 9.87 -32.32
CA GLN A 648 -28.20 10.21 -31.61
C GLN A 648 -29.42 9.76 -32.40
#